data_AF-A0A966FGG4-F1
#
_entry.id   AF-A0A966FGG4-F1
#
_cell.length_a   1.000
_cell.length_b   1.000
_cell.length_c   1.000
_cell.angle_alpha   90.00
_cell.angle_beta   90.00
_cell.angle_gamma   90.00
#
_symmetry.space_group_name_H-M   'P 1'
#
loop_
_entity.id
_entity.type
_entity.pdbx_description
1 polymer ?
#
loop_
_entity_poly.entity_id
_entity_poly.type
_entity_poly.pdbx_seq_one_letter_code
_entity_poly.pdbx_strand_id
1 'polypeptide(L)'
;MMKQTTSAVLHAIRHLKPCLFAPGVVANPRDTCGYRCGLRLARANNPSVLNVPSSMQHCTSRVALQLFMLIVAFALSACSSWPQANGVLQNTATILSPDASATTTKSQSRVIHAASKQKRIQRPVRQKSEPVNPASVRVWLYASLASQAHLMKLGADPTTGIRVWENYFRTHKLPFSRLTNAKEIDQAPTSGILLLPSTVVMSEAEKQAVLQWRNRGGAVLSTWLTAAYAESGESIGFAFMRDVLDVDVVGNTEAEIDDTFMMVHGDTPISHSLLAGTRVWLERVPHQLPLRLVGRQEGAQIMSWSRSFDAKKPAGLIAFNERLMPSGQHSRSITIGYPEQNWLRSDPKQLASVTHDIFSWLMREPQAYVGAWPHPYQGGLLLAIQAAEQVDKLEIELGYTYKKMHGLATYYVLGSNIVKAAPFIKKIKAQGHEIGYFGDQFEGFDGQPETTQSERMDKMQTQLADAGIAVSSPASFSVPMDAYDSTTQRLAAERQFGNFLAFMEVTDSSLPVVANRDASGLAQTIVLPRTLMGPEEAVAEGEPDESLDNFLAGLDLSVRMGGLSVVRIPSQTLLIPAQRQRIFEKMATMRARAWMASAHQIAQWWRDRDGVSAALEPQPKGYLLSVDVTHQAKTSEPLSIWVNLPRLNSRVRLQALKKSDKVPTVINQDAWRAAIILKTPTVGKHTWLLQFEDQLAKGKF
;
A
#
# COMPACT_ATOMS: atom_id res chain seq x y z
N MET A 1 43.58 -55.40 -0.32
CA MET A 1 43.03 -55.83 -1.62
C MET A 1 41.54 -56.13 -1.41
N MET A 2 40.69 -55.13 -1.62
CA MET A 2 39.22 -55.19 -1.51
C MET A 2 38.63 -54.15 -2.47
N LYS A 3 37.53 -54.53 -3.12
CA LYS A 3 36.79 -53.78 -4.15
C LYS A 3 36.03 -52.58 -3.56
N GLN A 4 35.98 -51.48 -4.31
CA GLN A 4 34.95 -50.44 -4.16
C GLN A 4 34.10 -50.38 -5.44
N THR A 5 32.79 -50.44 -5.24
CA THR A 5 31.72 -50.28 -6.22
C THR A 5 31.43 -48.80 -6.47
N THR A 6 31.30 -48.43 -7.74
CA THR A 6 30.95 -47.10 -8.26
C THR A 6 29.44 -46.88 -8.35
N SER A 7 29.00 -45.67 -8.02
CA SER A 7 27.61 -45.19 -7.99
C SER A 7 27.10 -44.75 -9.38
N ALA A 8 25.83 -45.03 -9.66
CA ALA A 8 25.16 -45.00 -10.97
C ALA A 8 24.54 -43.64 -11.38
N VAL A 9 25.15 -42.51 -11.02
CA VAL A 9 24.55 -41.17 -11.27
C VAL A 9 25.14 -40.45 -12.49
N LEU A 10 26.23 -40.93 -13.09
CA LEU A 10 27.00 -40.17 -14.10
C LEU A 10 26.89 -40.67 -15.55
N HIS A 11 25.95 -41.56 -15.89
CA HIS A 11 25.84 -42.12 -17.25
C HIS A 11 24.65 -41.62 -18.09
N ALA A 12 23.86 -40.65 -17.61
CA ALA A 12 22.61 -40.24 -18.29
C ALA A 12 22.64 -38.87 -19.00
N ILE A 13 23.80 -38.25 -19.26
CA ILE A 13 23.87 -36.90 -19.87
C ILE A 13 24.81 -36.86 -21.09
N ARG A 14 24.84 -37.91 -21.92
CA ARG A 14 25.72 -37.93 -23.11
C ARG A 14 25.07 -38.13 -24.48
N HIS A 15 23.75 -38.13 -24.60
CA HIS A 15 23.10 -38.29 -25.91
C HIS A 15 21.88 -37.39 -26.12
N LEU A 16 22.10 -36.13 -26.51
CA LEU A 16 21.12 -35.34 -27.26
C LEU A 16 21.85 -34.49 -28.32
N LYS A 17 21.55 -34.75 -29.61
CA LYS A 17 22.02 -33.98 -30.77
C LYS A 17 21.11 -32.76 -31.02
N PRO A 18 21.62 -31.65 -31.60
CA PRO A 18 20.81 -30.45 -31.87
C PRO A 18 20.09 -30.55 -33.23
N CYS A 19 18.80 -30.20 -33.27
CA CYS A 19 18.07 -29.95 -34.51
C CYS A 19 17.97 -28.44 -34.78
N LEU A 20 18.33 -28.06 -36.00
CA LEU A 20 18.24 -26.72 -36.57
C LEU A 20 16.78 -26.28 -36.79
N PHE A 21 16.46 -25.02 -36.52
CA PHE A 21 15.22 -24.36 -36.98
C PHE A 21 15.52 -23.06 -37.74
N ALA A 22 14.63 -22.75 -38.69
CA ALA A 22 14.70 -21.75 -39.76
C ALA A 22 14.45 -20.28 -39.30
N PRO A 23 14.82 -19.26 -40.10
CA PRO A 23 14.74 -17.85 -39.71
C PRO A 23 13.33 -17.26 -39.94
N GLY A 24 12.86 -16.46 -38.98
CA GLY A 24 11.68 -15.60 -39.12
C GLY A 24 10.70 -15.65 -37.94
N VAL A 25 11.03 -14.97 -36.83
CA VAL A 25 10.09 -14.64 -35.75
C VAL A 25 10.46 -13.25 -35.20
N VAL A 26 9.50 -12.32 -35.14
CA VAL A 26 9.64 -10.98 -34.55
C VAL A 26 8.89 -10.96 -33.21
N ALA A 27 9.51 -10.41 -32.17
CA ALA A 27 8.93 -10.30 -30.83
C ALA A 27 7.86 -9.18 -30.75
N ASN A 28 6.77 -9.46 -30.04
CA ASN A 28 5.74 -8.49 -29.66
C ASN A 28 6.19 -7.71 -28.40
N PRO A 29 6.04 -6.37 -28.30
CA PRO A 29 6.63 -5.59 -27.20
C PRO A 29 6.09 -5.86 -25.78
N ARG A 30 5.21 -6.85 -25.57
CA ARG A 30 4.66 -7.17 -24.24
C ARG A 30 5.45 -8.21 -23.43
N ASP A 31 6.45 -8.87 -24.03
CA ASP A 31 7.21 -9.95 -23.37
C ASP A 31 8.65 -9.58 -22.98
N THR A 32 8.96 -8.29 -22.81
CA THR A 32 10.30 -7.85 -22.36
C THR A 32 10.31 -7.42 -20.90
N CYS A 33 9.96 -8.35 -20.02
CA CYS A 33 10.44 -8.36 -18.63
C CYS A 33 10.87 -9.80 -18.35
N GLY A 34 12.17 -10.05 -18.48
CA GLY A 34 12.75 -11.39 -18.33
C GLY A 34 12.63 -11.86 -16.89
N TYR A 35 11.91 -12.97 -16.69
CA TYR A 35 12.21 -14.10 -15.79
C TYR A 35 11.02 -15.05 -15.82
N ARG A 36 10.87 -15.84 -16.90
CA ARG A 36 10.22 -17.17 -16.86
C ARG A 36 10.75 -18.05 -18.00
N CYS A 37 11.46 -19.12 -17.65
CA CYS A 37 11.65 -20.26 -18.52
C CYS A 37 10.31 -20.99 -18.64
N GLY A 38 9.64 -20.85 -19.79
CA GLY A 38 8.39 -21.56 -20.10
C GLY A 38 7.89 -21.16 -21.48
N LEU A 39 8.40 -21.82 -22.51
CA LEU A 39 8.04 -21.57 -23.91
C LEU A 39 6.57 -21.97 -24.15
N ARG A 40 5.65 -21.01 -24.30
CA ARG A 40 4.31 -21.26 -24.85
C ARG A 40 4.30 -20.87 -26.33
N LEU A 41 4.21 -21.88 -27.21
CA LEU A 41 4.04 -21.69 -28.65
C LEU A 41 2.55 -21.57 -28.98
N ALA A 42 2.12 -20.40 -29.45
CA ALA A 42 0.83 -20.23 -30.13
C ALA A 42 1.07 -20.10 -31.64
N ARG A 43 0.45 -20.96 -32.44
CA ARG A 43 0.46 -20.91 -33.90
C ARG A 43 -0.60 -19.92 -34.36
N ALA A 44 -0.21 -18.86 -35.08
CA ALA A 44 -1.14 -17.95 -35.75
C ALA A 44 -0.99 -18.09 -37.28
N ASN A 45 -2.12 -18.23 -37.98
CA ASN A 45 -2.19 -18.31 -39.44
C ASN A 45 -2.60 -16.94 -39.99
N ASN A 46 -1.65 -16.06 -40.37
CA ASN A 46 -1.88 -15.04 -41.39
C ASN A 46 -0.56 -14.37 -41.87
N PRO A 47 -0.27 -14.30 -43.19
CA PRO A 47 0.94 -13.69 -43.72
C PRO A 47 0.67 -12.28 -44.26
N SER A 48 1.18 -11.24 -43.61
CA SER A 48 1.46 -9.95 -44.26
C SER A 48 2.31 -9.06 -43.35
N VAL A 49 3.20 -8.29 -43.99
CA VAL A 49 4.14 -7.28 -43.44
C VAL A 49 5.57 -7.79 -43.18
N LEU A 50 6.36 -7.74 -44.26
CA LEU A 50 7.83 -7.75 -44.30
C LEU A 50 8.33 -6.32 -44.56
N ASN A 51 9.54 -6.01 -44.05
CA ASN A 51 10.47 -4.91 -44.38
C ASN A 51 10.60 -3.73 -43.40
N VAL A 52 11.58 -3.82 -42.49
CA VAL A 52 12.49 -2.72 -42.07
C VAL A 52 13.85 -3.33 -41.66
N PRO A 53 15.01 -2.80 -42.07
CA PRO A 53 16.34 -3.34 -41.75
C PRO A 53 16.84 -2.88 -40.36
N SER A 54 17.40 -3.81 -39.58
CA SER A 54 18.04 -3.55 -38.28
C SER A 54 19.56 -3.37 -38.43
N SER A 55 20.07 -2.26 -37.91
CA SER A 55 21.49 -2.07 -37.58
C SER A 55 21.61 -1.92 -36.06
N MET A 56 22.23 -2.90 -35.39
CA MET A 56 23.02 -2.67 -34.16
C MET A 56 23.73 -3.96 -33.76
N GLN A 57 25.06 -3.92 -33.81
CA GLN A 57 25.95 -4.92 -33.21
C GLN A 57 26.01 -4.68 -31.71
N HIS A 58 25.70 -5.69 -30.90
CA HIS A 58 26.09 -5.73 -29.49
C HIS A 58 27.14 -6.81 -29.28
N CYS A 59 28.38 -6.35 -29.08
CA CYS A 59 29.45 -7.09 -28.42
C CYS A 59 29.28 -7.03 -26.90
N THR A 60 29.98 -7.95 -26.22
CA THR A 60 30.34 -8.02 -24.79
C THR A 60 29.34 -8.62 -23.78
N SER A 61 29.45 -9.94 -23.58
CA SER A 61 29.22 -10.63 -22.29
C SER A 61 29.95 -11.99 -22.23
N ARG A 62 31.26 -11.99 -22.51
CA ARG A 62 32.14 -13.16 -22.26
C ARG A 62 33.36 -12.87 -21.38
N VAL A 63 33.59 -11.60 -21.02
CA VAL A 63 34.79 -11.18 -20.27
C VAL A 63 34.57 -11.21 -18.74
N ALA A 64 33.35 -11.01 -18.25
CA ALA A 64 33.06 -10.99 -16.81
C ALA A 64 33.16 -12.37 -16.14
N LEU A 65 32.83 -13.46 -16.85
CA LEU A 65 32.88 -14.82 -16.28
C LEU A 65 34.30 -15.39 -16.18
N GLN A 66 35.22 -14.92 -17.03
CA GLN A 66 36.63 -15.34 -16.97
C GLN A 66 37.43 -14.56 -15.92
N LEU A 67 37.05 -13.32 -15.62
CA LEU A 67 37.71 -12.51 -14.59
C LEU A 67 37.38 -13.00 -13.17
N PHE A 68 36.14 -13.46 -12.95
CA PHE A 68 35.70 -13.95 -11.64
C PHE A 68 36.34 -15.30 -11.26
N MET A 69 36.54 -16.19 -12.23
CA MET A 69 37.27 -17.46 -12.03
C MET A 69 38.77 -17.25 -11.75
N LEU A 70 39.38 -16.16 -12.27
CA LEU A 70 40.79 -15.86 -12.03
C LEU A 70 41.05 -15.27 -10.63
N ILE A 71 40.09 -14.51 -10.08
CA ILE A 71 40.21 -13.88 -8.75
C ILE A 71 40.08 -14.92 -7.63
N VAL A 72 39.20 -15.91 -7.80
CA VAL A 72 39.05 -17.02 -6.83
C VAL A 72 40.27 -17.95 -6.84
N ALA A 73 40.95 -18.11 -7.98
CA ALA A 73 42.18 -18.89 -8.07
C ALA A 73 43.39 -18.19 -7.41
N PHE A 74 43.41 -16.85 -7.34
CA PHE A 74 44.50 -16.09 -6.73
C PHE A 74 44.40 -16.00 -5.20
N ALA A 75 43.17 -16.02 -4.65
CA ALA A 75 42.93 -15.96 -3.20
C ALA A 75 43.33 -17.23 -2.44
N LEU A 76 43.46 -18.38 -3.13
CA LEU A 76 43.84 -19.66 -2.53
C LEU A 76 45.35 -19.95 -2.51
N SER A 77 46.20 -19.04 -3.04
CA SER A 77 47.66 -19.23 -3.11
C SER A 77 48.46 -18.31 -2.16
N ALA A 78 47.80 -17.46 -1.37
CA ALA A 78 48.46 -16.54 -0.44
C ALA A 78 48.19 -16.92 1.03
N CYS A 79 48.64 -18.11 1.41
CA CYS A 79 48.77 -18.52 2.81
C CYS A 79 50.12 -19.22 3.01
N SER A 80 51.19 -18.45 3.17
CA SER A 80 52.40 -18.85 3.89
C SER A 80 53.36 -17.66 4.07
N SER A 81 53.99 -17.57 5.25
CA SER A 81 55.09 -16.68 5.69
C SER A 81 54.77 -15.38 6.48
N TRP A 82 54.69 -15.53 7.82
CA TRP A 82 55.50 -14.89 8.92
C TRP A 82 55.65 -13.35 9.05
N PRO A 83 56.08 -12.77 10.21
CA PRO A 83 56.02 -13.19 11.63
C PRO A 83 55.63 -12.06 12.65
N GLN A 84 55.66 -12.44 13.94
CA GLN A 84 55.42 -11.67 15.18
C GLN A 84 56.31 -10.43 15.42
N ALA A 85 55.78 -9.43 16.14
CA ALA A 85 56.55 -8.61 17.10
C ALA A 85 55.65 -8.01 18.21
N ASN A 86 56.15 -8.11 19.45
CA ASN A 86 55.59 -7.61 20.71
C ASN A 86 55.79 -6.08 20.89
N GLY A 87 54.95 -5.43 21.71
CA GLY A 87 55.23 -4.07 22.19
C GLY A 87 54.16 -3.38 23.04
N VAL A 88 54.22 -3.65 24.36
CA VAL A 88 53.71 -2.96 25.57
C VAL A 88 53.42 -1.44 25.48
N LEU A 89 52.32 -0.98 26.12
CA LEU A 89 52.19 0.12 27.13
C LEU A 89 50.70 0.57 27.25
N GLN A 90 49.99 0.22 28.33
CA GLN A 90 49.72 0.98 29.57
C GLN A 90 48.61 2.05 29.51
N ASN A 91 47.51 1.74 30.22
CA ASN A 91 46.68 2.55 31.14
C ASN A 91 46.55 4.06 30.92
N THR A 92 45.29 4.53 30.89
CA THR A 92 44.70 5.31 32.00
C THR A 92 43.19 5.50 31.81
N ALA A 93 42.46 5.36 32.92
CA ALA A 93 41.04 5.62 33.09
C ALA A 93 40.79 7.04 33.64
N THR A 94 39.51 7.33 33.93
CA THR A 94 38.91 8.40 34.81
C THR A 94 38.09 9.42 33.98
N ILE A 95 36.76 9.30 33.88
CA ILE A 95 35.67 9.69 34.82
C ILE A 95 35.69 11.19 35.16
N LEU A 96 34.61 11.91 34.84
CA LEU A 96 33.82 12.75 35.77
C LEU A 96 32.69 13.52 35.04
N SER A 97 31.46 13.27 35.49
CA SER A 97 30.32 14.21 35.43
C SER A 97 30.52 15.34 36.45
N PRO A 98 29.69 16.41 36.41
CA PRO A 98 28.79 16.59 37.56
C PRO A 98 27.40 17.17 37.26
N ASP A 99 26.59 17.08 38.32
CA ASP A 99 25.16 17.28 38.50
C ASP A 99 24.60 18.72 38.50
N ALA A 100 23.27 18.71 38.47
CA ALA A 100 22.25 19.74 38.72
C ALA A 100 22.45 20.72 39.89
N SER A 101 21.79 21.88 39.79
CA SER A 101 21.01 22.46 40.90
C SER A 101 19.96 23.48 40.42
N ALA A 102 18.83 23.47 41.11
CA ALA A 102 17.68 24.36 40.93
C ALA A 102 17.74 25.53 41.93
N THR A 103 17.20 26.70 41.56
CA THR A 103 16.70 27.66 42.56
C THR A 103 15.54 28.53 42.02
N THR A 104 14.59 28.70 42.92
CA THR A 104 13.32 29.42 42.87
C THR A 104 13.50 30.94 43.06
N THR A 105 12.64 31.77 42.45
CA THR A 105 12.25 33.07 43.07
C THR A 105 10.87 33.53 42.58
N LYS A 106 10.03 33.93 43.54
CA LYS A 106 8.66 34.44 43.40
C LYS A 106 8.66 35.98 43.33
N SER A 107 7.62 36.50 42.68
CA SER A 107 6.87 37.72 43.01
C SER A 107 7.49 39.09 42.71
N GLN A 108 6.85 39.85 41.80
CA GLN A 108 6.26 41.14 42.16
C GLN A 108 5.22 41.59 41.11
N SER A 109 4.09 42.06 41.63
CA SER A 109 2.92 42.59 40.96
C SER A 109 2.80 44.09 41.24
N ARG A 110 2.45 44.91 40.23
CA ARG A 110 1.61 46.13 40.33
C ARG A 110 1.31 46.68 38.92
N VAL A 111 0.06 46.59 38.48
CA VAL A 111 -0.96 47.68 38.44
C VAL A 111 -0.65 48.77 37.41
N ILE A 112 -1.36 48.72 36.26
CA ILE A 112 -1.92 49.90 35.59
C ILE A 112 -3.32 49.52 35.07
N HIS A 113 -4.36 50.11 35.66
CA HIS A 113 -5.70 50.22 35.11
C HIS A 113 -5.75 51.47 34.21
N ALA A 114 -6.30 51.35 32.99
CA ALA A 114 -7.30 52.29 32.44
C ALA A 114 -7.72 51.95 30.99
N ALA A 115 -9.01 52.18 30.73
CA ALA A 115 -9.67 52.37 29.43
C ALA A 115 -10.11 51.14 28.60
N SER A 116 -11.13 50.41 29.08
CA SER A 116 -11.98 49.58 28.21
C SER A 116 -13.15 50.40 27.64
N LYS A 117 -13.04 50.86 26.39
CA LYS A 117 -14.23 51.25 25.59
C LYS A 117 -14.82 49.99 24.97
N GLN A 118 -16.03 49.64 25.40
CA GLN A 118 -16.84 48.55 24.83
C GLN A 118 -17.05 48.76 23.33
N LYS A 119 -16.34 47.97 22.52
CA LYS A 119 -16.66 47.75 21.10
C LYS A 119 -17.69 46.62 21.05
N ARG A 120 -18.89 46.94 20.59
CA ARG A 120 -20.02 46.01 20.39
C ARG A 120 -19.57 44.85 19.49
N ILE A 121 -19.27 43.70 20.08
CA ILE A 121 -18.90 42.48 19.35
C ILE A 121 -20.16 41.92 18.68
N GLN A 122 -20.18 41.93 17.36
CA GLN A 122 -21.18 41.22 16.56
C GLN A 122 -21.04 39.72 16.85
N ARG A 123 -22.16 39.06 17.19
CA ARG A 123 -22.22 37.60 17.32
C ARG A 123 -21.74 36.94 16.02
N PRO A 124 -20.89 35.89 16.06
CA PRO A 124 -20.52 35.16 14.85
C PRO A 124 -21.78 34.54 14.24
N VAL A 125 -22.02 34.86 12.96
CA VAL A 125 -23.11 34.31 12.16
C VAL A 125 -22.88 32.81 12.01
N ARG A 126 -23.89 32.04 12.38
CA ARG A 126 -23.95 30.57 12.23
C ARG A 126 -23.97 30.25 10.73
N GLN A 127 -22.80 30.02 10.11
CA GLN A 127 -22.76 29.53 8.73
C GLN A 127 -23.27 28.08 8.72
N LYS A 128 -24.50 27.88 8.25
CA LYS A 128 -24.91 26.58 7.76
C LYS A 128 -24.08 26.31 6.50
N SER A 129 -23.34 25.21 6.48
CA SER A 129 -22.67 24.75 5.28
C SER A 129 -23.72 24.28 4.29
N GLU A 130 -24.10 25.14 3.35
CA GLU A 130 -24.76 24.68 2.13
C GLU A 130 -23.77 23.82 1.34
N PRO A 131 -24.23 22.75 0.67
CA PRO A 131 -23.36 21.96 -0.19
C PRO A 131 -22.78 22.88 -1.27
N VAL A 132 -21.45 22.90 -1.37
CA VAL A 132 -20.76 23.64 -2.44
C VAL A 132 -21.25 23.05 -3.76
N ASN A 133 -21.89 23.88 -4.59
CA ASN A 133 -22.28 23.46 -5.93
C ASN A 133 -20.98 23.12 -6.70
N PRO A 134 -20.78 21.87 -7.15
CA PRO A 134 -19.55 21.48 -7.86
C PRO A 134 -19.29 22.35 -9.10
N ALA A 135 -20.34 22.90 -9.71
CA ALA A 135 -20.24 23.82 -10.85
C ALA A 135 -19.59 25.18 -10.51
N SER A 136 -19.37 25.49 -9.22
CA SER A 136 -18.75 26.74 -8.77
C SER A 136 -17.25 26.64 -8.47
N VAL A 137 -16.70 25.42 -8.36
CA VAL A 137 -15.28 25.22 -8.06
C VAL A 137 -14.49 25.12 -9.36
N ARG A 138 -13.46 25.96 -9.49
CA ARG A 138 -12.61 26.07 -10.68
C ARG A 138 -11.19 25.62 -10.38
N VAL A 139 -10.54 24.97 -11.34
CA VAL A 139 -9.11 24.71 -11.33
C VAL A 139 -8.37 25.87 -12.01
N TRP A 140 -7.40 26.44 -11.31
CA TRP A 140 -6.46 27.42 -11.83
C TRP A 140 -5.18 26.71 -12.21
N LEU A 141 -5.03 26.43 -13.51
CA LEU A 141 -3.89 25.70 -14.06
C LEU A 141 -2.75 26.68 -14.34
N TYR A 142 -1.70 26.67 -13.51
CA TYR A 142 -0.56 27.54 -13.73
C TYR A 142 0.37 26.99 -14.81
N ALA A 143 0.68 27.81 -15.80
CA ALA A 143 1.52 27.49 -16.95
C ALA A 143 2.78 28.36 -16.92
N SER A 144 3.80 27.91 -16.18
CA SER A 144 5.09 28.61 -16.06
C SER A 144 5.88 28.56 -17.37
N LEU A 145 6.05 29.73 -18.01
CA LEU A 145 6.89 29.86 -19.20
C LEU A 145 8.37 29.59 -18.89
N ALA A 146 8.83 29.95 -17.68
CA ALA A 146 10.20 29.68 -17.24
C ALA A 146 10.45 28.17 -17.07
N SER A 147 9.49 27.43 -16.50
CA SER A 147 9.57 25.97 -16.39
C SER A 147 9.56 25.31 -17.77
N GLN A 148 8.71 25.78 -18.70
CA GLN A 148 8.71 25.30 -20.08
C GLN A 148 10.06 25.50 -20.75
N ALA A 149 10.65 26.69 -20.64
CA ALA A 149 11.98 26.96 -21.19
C ALA A 149 13.07 26.07 -20.57
N HIS A 150 13.00 25.81 -19.26
CA HIS A 150 13.94 24.94 -18.57
C HIS A 150 13.80 23.48 -19.00
N LEU A 151 12.59 22.93 -19.03
CA LEU A 151 12.33 21.55 -19.44
C LEU A 151 12.74 21.29 -20.89
N MET A 152 12.53 22.25 -21.77
CA MET A 152 12.97 22.16 -23.17
C MET A 152 14.50 22.06 -23.29
N LYS A 153 15.26 22.75 -22.42
CA LYS A 153 16.74 22.61 -22.37
C LYS A 153 17.17 21.21 -21.93
N LEU A 154 16.35 20.52 -21.13
CA LEU A 154 16.57 19.15 -20.68
C LEU A 154 16.04 18.09 -21.68
N GLY A 155 15.59 18.51 -22.87
CA GLY A 155 15.08 17.62 -23.90
C GLY A 155 13.67 17.07 -23.63
N ALA A 156 12.95 17.60 -22.65
CA ALA A 156 11.55 17.25 -22.40
C ALA A 156 10.60 18.10 -23.26
N ASP A 157 9.42 17.56 -23.60
CA ASP A 157 8.36 18.36 -24.23
C ASP A 157 7.70 19.27 -23.17
N PRO A 158 7.91 20.60 -23.25
CA PRO A 158 7.40 21.54 -22.25
C PRO A 158 5.88 21.63 -22.21
N THR A 159 5.17 21.12 -23.23
CA THR A 159 3.72 21.18 -23.33
C THR A 159 3.00 19.98 -22.72
N THR A 160 3.71 18.86 -22.51
CA THR A 160 3.11 17.61 -22.06
C THR A 160 2.39 17.77 -20.72
N GLY A 161 3.03 18.41 -19.73
CA GLY A 161 2.43 18.62 -18.41
C GLY A 161 1.08 19.33 -18.46
N ILE A 162 1.02 20.49 -19.15
CA ILE A 162 -0.22 21.24 -19.31
C ILE A 162 -1.28 20.42 -20.07
N ARG A 163 -0.90 19.76 -21.17
CA ARG A 163 -1.85 19.01 -22.02
C ARG A 163 -2.48 17.83 -21.30
N VAL A 164 -1.71 17.09 -20.51
CA VAL A 164 -2.22 15.95 -19.71
C VAL A 164 -3.35 16.42 -18.80
N TRP A 165 -3.12 17.50 -18.05
CA TRP A 165 -4.11 18.07 -17.15
C TRP A 165 -5.34 18.65 -17.86
N GLU A 166 -5.15 19.38 -18.95
CA GLU A 166 -6.29 19.91 -19.70
C GLU A 166 -7.17 18.80 -20.31
N ASN A 167 -6.55 17.73 -20.80
CA ASN A 167 -7.27 16.59 -21.32
C ASN A 167 -8.07 15.91 -20.20
N TYR A 168 -7.47 15.73 -19.03
CA TYR A 168 -8.18 15.24 -17.85
C TYR A 168 -9.38 16.14 -17.51
N PHE A 169 -9.19 17.46 -17.40
CA PHE A 169 -10.29 18.38 -17.05
C PHE A 169 -11.42 18.40 -18.08
N ARG A 170 -11.10 18.40 -19.38
CA ARG A 170 -12.13 18.31 -20.43
C ARG A 170 -12.90 17.00 -20.37
N THR A 171 -12.20 15.89 -20.14
CA THR A 171 -12.80 14.55 -20.06
C THR A 171 -13.75 14.43 -18.87
N HIS A 172 -13.35 14.96 -17.72
CA HIS A 172 -14.13 14.92 -16.47
C HIS A 172 -15.03 16.14 -16.26
N LYS A 173 -15.15 17.03 -17.26
CA LYS A 173 -15.97 18.24 -17.23
C LYS A 173 -15.66 19.16 -16.04
N LEU A 174 -14.40 19.21 -15.64
CA LEU A 174 -13.93 20.10 -14.57
C LEU A 174 -13.64 21.49 -15.15
N PRO A 175 -14.26 22.57 -14.62
CA PRO A 175 -13.99 23.92 -15.10
C PRO A 175 -12.54 24.32 -14.78
N PHE A 176 -11.81 24.84 -15.77
CA PHE A 176 -10.44 25.30 -15.54
C PHE A 176 -10.13 26.61 -16.29
N SER A 177 -9.09 27.31 -15.83
CA SER A 177 -8.53 28.49 -16.49
C SER A 177 -7.02 28.51 -16.32
N ARG A 178 -6.30 28.94 -17.35
CA ARG A 178 -4.84 29.07 -17.29
C ARG A 178 -4.44 30.35 -16.57
N LEU A 179 -3.38 30.26 -15.77
CA LEU A 179 -2.65 31.39 -15.20
C LEU A 179 -1.20 31.32 -15.68
N THR A 180 -0.54 32.46 -15.91
CA THR A 180 0.79 32.51 -16.52
C THR A 180 1.81 33.33 -15.74
N ASN A 181 1.37 34.09 -14.73
CA ASN A 181 2.24 34.96 -13.94
C ASN A 181 1.71 35.15 -12.50
N ALA A 182 2.56 35.69 -11.62
CA ALA A 182 2.24 35.94 -10.22
C ALA A 182 0.98 36.81 -10.02
N LYS A 183 0.81 37.86 -10.83
CA LYS A 183 -0.33 38.78 -10.72
C LYS A 183 -1.66 38.07 -10.97
N GLU A 184 -1.69 37.17 -11.95
CA GLU A 184 -2.87 36.34 -12.23
C GLU A 184 -3.19 35.37 -11.09
N ILE A 185 -2.17 34.79 -10.44
CA ILE A 185 -2.36 33.96 -9.22
C ILE A 185 -2.96 34.79 -8.08
N ASP A 186 -2.48 36.03 -7.89
CA ASP A 186 -2.97 36.89 -6.82
C ASP A 186 -4.40 37.40 -7.05
N GLN A 187 -4.78 37.63 -8.30
CA GLN A 187 -6.12 38.09 -8.67
C GLN A 187 -7.15 36.96 -8.75
N ALA A 188 -6.70 35.71 -8.87
CA ALA A 188 -7.59 34.55 -8.94
C ALA A 188 -8.35 34.35 -7.61
N PRO A 189 -9.68 34.15 -7.65
CA PRO A 189 -10.47 33.75 -6.48
C PRO A 189 -9.96 32.46 -5.85
N THR A 190 -9.80 32.44 -4.53
CA THR A 190 -9.35 31.26 -3.78
C THR A 190 -10.41 30.18 -3.60
N SER A 191 -11.62 30.40 -4.10
CA SER A 191 -12.66 29.39 -4.29
C SER A 191 -12.27 28.48 -5.47
N GLY A 192 -11.25 27.65 -5.29
CA GLY A 192 -10.68 26.82 -6.34
C GLY A 192 -9.42 26.09 -5.92
N ILE A 193 -8.81 25.43 -6.91
CA ILE A 193 -7.56 24.68 -6.74
C ILE A 193 -6.50 25.33 -7.62
N LEU A 194 -5.37 25.75 -7.04
CA LEU A 194 -4.19 26.12 -7.81
C LEU A 194 -3.40 24.85 -8.11
N LEU A 195 -3.32 24.51 -9.40
CA LEU A 195 -2.52 23.39 -9.88
C LEU A 195 -1.19 23.92 -10.41
N LEU A 196 -0.10 23.34 -9.89
CA LEU A 196 1.29 23.61 -10.23
C LEU A 196 1.89 22.36 -10.92
N PRO A 197 1.65 22.19 -12.23
CA PRO A 197 2.08 21.00 -12.97
C PRO A 197 3.56 21.11 -13.33
N SER A 198 4.40 20.25 -12.74
CA SER A 198 5.86 20.18 -12.93
C SER A 198 6.48 21.57 -13.06
N THR A 199 6.07 22.48 -12.17
CA THR A 199 6.45 23.88 -12.23
C THR A 199 7.83 24.05 -11.60
N VAL A 200 8.85 23.59 -12.32
CA VAL A 200 10.20 23.42 -11.78
C VAL A 200 10.95 24.73 -11.53
N VAL A 201 10.59 25.79 -12.26
CA VAL A 201 11.12 27.14 -12.09
C VAL A 201 10.01 28.09 -11.64
N MET A 202 10.28 28.85 -10.58
CA MET A 202 9.44 29.98 -10.14
C MET A 202 10.31 31.17 -9.72
N SER A 203 9.92 32.36 -10.16
CA SER A 203 10.42 33.63 -9.62
C SER A 203 10.00 33.82 -8.17
N GLU A 204 10.66 34.75 -7.46
CA GLU A 204 10.27 35.06 -6.08
C GLU A 204 8.84 35.62 -5.99
N ALA A 205 8.43 36.43 -6.97
CA ALA A 205 7.07 36.94 -7.04
C ALA A 205 6.02 35.81 -7.17
N GLU A 206 6.33 34.77 -7.93
CA GLU A 206 5.43 33.61 -8.09
C GLU A 206 5.38 32.76 -6.83
N LYS A 207 6.52 32.50 -6.18
CA LYS A 207 6.57 31.81 -4.89
C LYS A 207 5.72 32.54 -3.83
N GLN A 208 5.85 33.86 -3.76
CA GLN A 208 5.03 34.68 -2.86
C GLN A 208 3.54 34.63 -3.23
N ALA A 209 3.19 34.68 -4.51
CA ALA A 209 1.79 34.58 -4.93
C ALA A 209 1.16 33.23 -4.56
N VAL A 210 1.89 32.11 -4.69
CA VAL A 210 1.43 30.78 -4.24
C VAL A 210 1.26 30.74 -2.72
N LEU A 211 2.22 31.30 -1.97
CA LEU A 211 2.10 31.40 -0.51
C LEU A 211 0.87 32.23 -0.11
N GLN A 212 0.63 33.36 -0.78
CA GLN A 212 -0.54 34.19 -0.52
C GLN A 212 -1.85 33.51 -0.91
N TRP A 213 -1.86 32.75 -2.00
CA TRP A 213 -2.97 31.87 -2.38
C TRP A 213 -3.35 30.93 -1.23
N ARG A 214 -2.35 30.21 -0.67
CA ARG A 214 -2.57 29.36 0.52
C ARG A 214 -3.03 30.19 1.71
N ASN A 215 -2.39 31.33 1.99
CA ASN A 215 -2.74 32.19 3.13
C ASN A 215 -4.21 32.61 3.11
N ARG A 216 -4.79 32.80 1.93
CA ARG A 216 -6.23 33.13 1.72
C ARG A 216 -7.16 31.89 1.76
N GLY A 217 -6.65 30.72 2.15
CA GLY A 217 -7.40 29.46 2.26
C GLY A 217 -7.49 28.65 0.97
N GLY A 218 -6.79 29.04 -0.09
CA GLY A 218 -6.79 28.32 -1.37
C GLY A 218 -6.15 26.94 -1.27
N ALA A 219 -6.69 25.97 -2.02
CA ALA A 219 -6.13 24.63 -2.11
C ALA A 219 -5.02 24.57 -3.19
N VAL A 220 -3.98 23.76 -2.98
CA VAL A 220 -2.87 23.60 -3.92
C VAL A 220 -2.66 22.13 -4.26
N LEU A 221 -2.57 21.83 -5.56
CA LEU A 221 -2.05 20.58 -6.08
C LEU A 221 -0.73 20.86 -6.78
N SER A 222 0.32 20.14 -6.43
CA SER A 222 1.63 20.26 -7.06
C SER A 222 2.14 18.91 -7.51
N THR A 223 2.91 18.90 -8.59
CA THR A 223 3.59 17.70 -9.09
C THR A 223 5.10 17.95 -9.19
N TRP A 224 5.86 16.90 -8.91
CA TRP A 224 7.31 16.77 -9.09
C TRP A 224 8.12 17.90 -8.44
N LEU A 225 9.17 18.39 -9.13
CA LEU A 225 10.21 19.32 -8.65
C LEU A 225 9.72 20.77 -8.50
N THR A 226 8.56 21.00 -7.89
CA THR A 226 7.92 22.33 -7.82
C THR A 226 8.86 23.38 -7.18
N ALA A 227 9.21 24.41 -7.95
CA ALA A 227 10.08 25.52 -7.60
C ALA A 227 11.50 25.11 -7.14
N ALA A 228 12.03 23.99 -7.65
CA ALA A 228 13.37 23.49 -7.30
C ALA A 228 14.52 24.21 -8.01
N TYR A 229 14.24 25.04 -9.02
CA TYR A 229 15.22 25.77 -9.81
C TYR A 229 14.93 27.27 -9.83
N ALA A 230 16.00 28.07 -9.88
CA ALA A 230 15.93 29.51 -10.11
C ALA A 230 15.65 29.82 -11.60
N GLU A 231 15.30 31.07 -11.89
CA GLU A 231 15.12 31.56 -13.27
C GLU A 231 16.40 31.44 -14.11
N SER A 232 17.57 31.47 -13.47
CA SER A 232 18.86 31.18 -14.11
C SER A 232 19.00 29.73 -14.58
N GLY A 233 18.18 28.82 -14.08
CA GLY A 233 18.29 27.37 -14.27
C GLY A 233 19.18 26.67 -13.25
N GLU A 234 19.73 27.39 -12.27
CA GLU A 234 20.47 26.80 -11.16
C GLU A 234 19.55 26.07 -10.19
N SER A 235 19.98 24.91 -9.68
CA SER A 235 19.25 24.19 -8.63
C SER A 235 19.33 24.95 -7.32
N ILE A 236 18.18 25.24 -6.73
CA ILE A 236 18.05 25.93 -5.44
C ILE A 236 17.46 25.02 -4.35
N GLY A 237 17.30 23.73 -4.67
CA GLY A 237 16.79 22.71 -3.76
C GLY A 237 15.29 22.84 -3.44
N PHE A 238 14.86 22.16 -2.38
CA PHE A 238 13.44 21.89 -2.12
C PHE A 238 12.80 22.77 -1.03
N ALA A 239 13.42 23.90 -0.70
CA ALA A 239 12.96 24.77 0.39
C ALA A 239 11.49 25.21 0.19
N PHE A 240 11.09 25.54 -1.04
CA PHE A 240 9.71 25.91 -1.34
C PHE A 240 8.72 24.78 -1.04
N MET A 241 9.05 23.54 -1.41
CA MET A 241 8.18 22.38 -1.14
C MET A 241 8.01 22.16 0.36
N ARG A 242 9.10 22.27 1.13
CA ARG A 242 9.05 22.16 2.58
C ARG A 242 8.24 23.28 3.22
N ASP A 243 8.58 24.53 2.92
CA ASP A 243 8.10 25.70 3.65
C ASP A 243 6.68 26.13 3.18
N VAL A 244 6.36 25.89 1.90
CA VAL A 244 5.10 26.31 1.27
C VAL A 244 4.20 25.16 0.90
N LEU A 245 4.64 23.90 0.82
CA LEU A 245 3.77 22.74 0.51
C LEU A 245 3.69 21.71 1.65
N ASP A 246 4.47 21.90 2.72
CA ASP A 246 4.54 21.04 3.90
C ASP A 246 5.08 19.62 3.57
N VAL A 247 6.04 19.51 2.64
CA VAL A 247 6.66 18.25 2.23
C VAL A 247 8.17 18.36 2.04
N ASP A 248 8.92 17.45 2.64
CA ASP A 248 10.35 17.29 2.43
C ASP A 248 10.61 16.32 1.26
N VAL A 249 11.59 16.66 0.42
CA VAL A 249 12.13 15.76 -0.60
C VAL A 249 13.43 15.19 -0.07
N VAL A 250 13.46 13.88 0.18
CA VAL A 250 14.59 13.18 0.80
C VAL A 250 15.39 12.32 -0.17
N GLY A 251 14.98 12.29 -1.45
CA GLY A 251 15.66 11.55 -2.50
C GLY A 251 14.81 11.40 -3.75
N ASN A 252 15.27 10.54 -4.66
CA ASN A 252 14.59 10.13 -5.88
C ASN A 252 14.79 8.61 -6.10
N THR A 253 14.36 8.08 -7.24
CA THR A 253 14.54 6.66 -7.59
C THR A 253 15.77 6.40 -8.46
N GLU A 254 16.76 7.30 -8.50
CA GLU A 254 17.93 7.16 -9.37
C GLU A 254 18.71 5.88 -9.08
N ALA A 255 19.03 5.63 -7.81
CA ALA A 255 19.77 4.45 -7.37
C ALA A 255 18.94 3.16 -7.41
N GLU A 256 17.60 3.24 -7.33
CA GLU A 256 16.71 2.08 -7.31
C GLU A 256 15.95 1.93 -8.62
N ILE A 257 16.60 1.28 -9.60
CA ILE A 257 16.05 1.13 -10.96
C ILE A 257 14.70 0.44 -11.02
N ASP A 258 14.44 -0.47 -10.07
CA ASP A 258 13.24 -1.30 -10.01
C ASP A 258 12.05 -0.60 -9.35
N ASP A 259 12.28 0.52 -8.63
CA ASP A 259 11.24 1.28 -7.94
C ASP A 259 10.40 2.08 -8.96
N THR A 260 9.48 1.38 -9.60
CA THR A 260 8.67 1.83 -10.75
C THR A 260 7.17 1.68 -10.52
N PHE A 261 6.74 1.33 -9.31
CA PHE A 261 5.32 1.18 -8.99
C PHE A 261 4.91 2.11 -7.86
N MET A 262 3.91 2.95 -8.13
CA MET A 262 3.16 3.62 -7.08
C MET A 262 2.30 2.59 -6.35
N MET A 263 2.45 2.52 -5.03
CA MET A 263 1.65 1.70 -4.11
C MET A 263 0.74 2.63 -3.31
N VAL A 264 -0.55 2.64 -3.64
CA VAL A 264 -1.50 3.56 -2.99
C VAL A 264 -1.90 3.09 -1.59
N HIS A 265 -2.13 4.03 -0.68
CA HIS A 265 -2.81 3.73 0.57
C HIS A 265 -4.31 3.58 0.27
N GLY A 266 -5.00 2.62 0.88
CA GLY A 266 -6.45 2.45 0.73
C GLY A 266 -7.24 3.22 1.78
N ASP A 267 -8.53 3.37 1.55
CA ASP A 267 -9.48 4.04 2.47
C ASP A 267 -9.08 5.47 2.90
N THR A 268 -8.13 6.13 2.23
CA THR A 268 -7.73 7.51 2.57
C THR A 268 -8.60 8.53 1.85
N PRO A 269 -8.67 9.79 2.34
CA PRO A 269 -9.44 10.82 1.66
C PRO A 269 -9.05 11.06 0.19
N ILE A 270 -7.80 10.74 -0.19
CA ILE A 270 -7.22 11.03 -1.51
C ILE A 270 -6.99 9.80 -2.40
N SER A 271 -7.41 8.61 -1.96
CA SER A 271 -7.15 7.36 -2.69
C SER A 271 -8.14 6.22 -2.36
N HIS A 272 -9.32 6.54 -1.83
CA HIS A 272 -10.35 5.58 -1.41
C HIS A 272 -10.99 4.80 -2.55
N SER A 273 -10.89 5.28 -3.79
CA SER A 273 -11.39 4.58 -4.98
C SER A 273 -10.47 3.44 -5.44
N LEU A 274 -9.22 3.39 -4.98
CA LEU A 274 -8.32 2.26 -5.22
C LEU A 274 -8.13 1.41 -3.97
N LEU A 275 -7.97 0.11 -4.20
CA LEU A 275 -7.68 -0.85 -3.14
C LEU A 275 -6.29 -0.58 -2.55
N ALA A 276 -6.14 -0.78 -1.24
CA ALA A 276 -4.86 -0.62 -0.56
C ALA A 276 -3.75 -1.44 -1.24
N GLY A 277 -2.60 -0.81 -1.44
CA GLY A 277 -1.43 -1.41 -2.05
C GLY A 277 -1.59 -1.71 -3.55
N THR A 278 -2.58 -1.16 -4.24
CA THR A 278 -2.68 -1.31 -5.71
C THR A 278 -1.40 -0.81 -6.37
N ARG A 279 -0.76 -1.68 -7.17
CA ARG A 279 0.39 -1.35 -8.03
C ARG A 279 -0.08 -0.53 -9.22
N VAL A 280 0.38 0.70 -9.32
CA VAL A 280 0.24 1.53 -10.52
C VAL A 280 1.62 1.70 -11.12
N TRP A 281 1.83 1.14 -12.31
CA TRP A 281 3.11 1.26 -13.00
C TRP A 281 3.37 2.71 -13.39
N LEU A 282 4.56 3.21 -13.08
CA LEU A 282 5.08 4.50 -13.48
C LEU A 282 6.28 4.25 -14.41
N GLU A 283 6.17 4.72 -15.65
CA GLU A 283 7.29 4.62 -16.58
C GLU A 283 8.50 5.36 -16.02
N ARG A 284 9.66 4.72 -16.06
CA ARG A 284 10.93 5.37 -15.73
C ARG A 284 11.41 6.16 -16.93
N VAL A 285 11.37 7.48 -16.83
CA VAL A 285 11.83 8.38 -17.88
C VAL A 285 13.19 8.96 -17.47
N PRO A 286 14.23 8.88 -18.34
CA PRO A 286 15.53 9.48 -18.05
C PRO A 286 15.39 10.95 -17.66
N HIS A 287 16.10 11.36 -16.60
CA HIS A 287 16.07 12.72 -16.03
C HIS A 287 14.71 13.19 -15.47
N GLN A 288 13.69 12.34 -15.47
CA GLN A 288 12.33 12.61 -14.98
C GLN A 288 11.94 11.54 -13.96
N LEU A 289 12.76 11.44 -12.91
CA LEU A 289 12.64 10.39 -11.92
C LEU A 289 11.63 10.77 -10.82
N PRO A 290 10.79 9.81 -10.38
CA PRO A 290 9.99 9.98 -9.17
C PRO A 290 10.84 10.37 -7.94
N LEU A 291 10.25 11.21 -7.10
CA LEU A 291 10.80 11.69 -5.84
C LEU A 291 10.40 10.79 -4.68
N ARG A 292 11.18 10.88 -3.59
CA ARG A 292 10.88 10.33 -2.28
C ARG A 292 10.47 11.47 -1.36
N LEU A 293 9.21 11.46 -0.94
CA LEU A 293 8.57 12.51 -0.17
C LEU A 293 8.38 12.08 1.29
N VAL A 294 8.56 13.03 2.20
CA VAL A 294 8.14 12.91 3.60
C VAL A 294 7.21 14.09 3.89
N GLY A 295 5.95 13.79 4.20
CA GLY A 295 4.96 14.81 4.51
C GLY A 295 4.17 14.46 5.77
N ARG A 296 3.21 15.32 6.14
CA ARG A 296 2.38 15.07 7.33
C ARG A 296 1.49 13.84 7.20
N GLN A 297 1.00 13.55 5.99
CA GLN A 297 0.23 12.36 5.67
C GLN A 297 0.73 11.78 4.35
N GLU A 298 0.73 10.45 4.27
CA GLU A 298 1.16 9.69 3.09
C GLU A 298 -0.07 9.17 2.36
N GLY A 299 -0.13 9.39 1.04
CA GLY A 299 -1.16 8.85 0.15
C GLY A 299 -0.70 7.65 -0.66
N ALA A 300 0.60 7.55 -0.93
CA ALA A 300 1.19 6.47 -1.71
C ALA A 300 2.69 6.36 -1.47
N GLN A 301 3.26 5.20 -1.81
CA GLN A 301 4.69 4.90 -1.81
C GLN A 301 5.20 4.58 -3.23
N ILE A 302 6.50 4.67 -3.47
CA ILE A 302 7.19 4.17 -4.67
C ILE A 302 8.04 2.96 -4.29
N MET A 303 7.79 1.83 -4.96
CA MET A 303 8.41 0.54 -4.63
C MET A 303 8.61 -0.31 -5.89
N SER A 304 9.36 -1.41 -5.74
CA SER A 304 9.50 -2.44 -6.76
C SER A 304 8.21 -3.24 -6.96
N TRP A 305 8.15 -4.02 -8.05
CA TRP A 305 7.03 -4.93 -8.32
C TRP A 305 6.81 -5.94 -7.18
N SER A 306 7.91 -6.43 -6.57
CA SER A 306 7.93 -7.36 -5.45
C SER A 306 7.58 -6.71 -4.11
N ARG A 307 7.35 -5.39 -4.08
CA ARG A 307 7.06 -4.61 -2.86
C ARG A 307 8.20 -4.70 -1.85
N SER A 308 9.44 -4.76 -2.32
CA SER A 308 10.61 -4.76 -1.45
C SER A 308 10.67 -3.47 -0.65
N PHE A 309 10.85 -3.58 0.66
CA PHE A 309 10.88 -2.45 1.58
C PHE A 309 12.23 -2.37 2.30
N ASP A 310 12.76 -1.16 2.42
CA ASP A 310 13.98 -0.86 3.14
C ASP A 310 13.68 0.27 4.14
N ALA A 311 13.85 -0.01 5.43
CA ALA A 311 13.54 0.92 6.51
C ALA A 311 14.42 2.17 6.51
N LYS A 312 15.61 2.11 5.90
CA LYS A 312 16.53 3.25 5.77
C LYS A 312 16.21 4.12 4.54
N LYS A 313 15.29 3.67 3.68
CA LYS A 313 14.92 4.32 2.42
C LYS A 313 13.45 4.76 2.45
N PRO A 314 13.16 6.04 2.77
CA PRO A 314 11.80 6.57 2.69
C PRO A 314 11.20 6.33 1.30
N ALA A 315 9.96 5.85 1.26
CA ALA A 315 9.31 5.46 0.01
C ALA A 315 8.13 6.36 -0.36
N GLY A 316 7.83 7.43 0.40
CA GLY A 316 6.65 8.25 0.14
C GLY A 316 6.66 8.86 -1.26
N LEU A 317 5.52 8.85 -1.93
CA LEU A 317 5.37 9.34 -3.31
C LEU A 317 4.26 10.38 -3.44
N ILE A 318 3.21 10.26 -2.64
CA ILE A 318 2.15 11.28 -2.56
C ILE A 318 2.06 11.71 -1.10
N ALA A 319 2.10 13.01 -0.87
CA ALA A 319 1.92 13.61 0.45
C ALA A 319 0.76 14.59 0.44
N PHE A 320 -0.01 14.65 1.53
CA PHE A 320 -1.12 15.58 1.67
C PHE A 320 -1.23 16.18 3.07
N ASN A 321 -1.84 17.36 3.16
CA ASN A 321 -2.01 18.07 4.41
C ASN A 321 -3.17 19.10 4.35
N GLU A 322 -3.78 19.38 5.49
CA GLU A 322 -4.69 20.52 5.66
C GLU A 322 -4.27 21.29 6.90
N ARG A 323 -3.98 22.58 6.77
CA ARG A 323 -3.56 23.43 7.89
C ARG A 323 -4.32 24.75 7.95
N LEU A 324 -4.47 25.25 9.18
CA LEU A 324 -4.98 26.59 9.43
C LEU A 324 -3.93 27.62 8.99
N MET A 325 -4.34 28.57 8.18
CA MET A 325 -3.50 29.63 7.65
C MET A 325 -3.67 30.93 8.46
N PRO A 326 -2.75 31.90 8.34
CA PRO A 326 -2.83 33.16 9.09
C PRO A 326 -4.15 33.94 8.92
N SER A 327 -4.86 33.75 7.80
CA SER A 327 -6.19 34.36 7.58
C SER A 327 -7.31 33.76 8.43
N GLY A 328 -7.05 32.66 9.15
CA GLY A 328 -8.08 31.87 9.83
C GLY A 328 -8.80 30.86 8.93
N GLN A 329 -8.44 30.77 7.64
CA GLN A 329 -8.97 29.75 6.73
C GLN A 329 -8.06 28.52 6.67
N HIS A 330 -8.63 27.35 6.38
CA HIS A 330 -7.85 26.13 6.17
C HIS A 330 -7.46 25.97 4.70
N SER A 331 -6.18 25.67 4.43
CA SER A 331 -5.65 25.37 3.09
C SER A 331 -5.26 23.90 3.00
N ARG A 332 -5.80 23.21 1.97
CA ARG A 332 -5.41 21.83 1.59
C ARG A 332 -4.24 21.87 0.62
N SER A 333 -3.23 21.03 0.82
CA SER A 333 -2.11 20.82 -0.11
C SER A 333 -1.94 19.34 -0.42
N ILE A 334 -1.65 19.05 -1.69
CA ILE A 334 -1.21 17.74 -2.17
C ILE A 334 0.04 17.92 -3.01
N THR A 335 1.03 17.05 -2.79
CA THR A 335 2.22 16.94 -3.62
C THR A 335 2.34 15.52 -4.16
N ILE A 336 2.40 15.40 -5.49
CA ILE A 336 2.65 14.15 -6.20
C ILE A 336 4.12 14.14 -6.64
N GLY A 337 4.89 13.13 -6.25
CA GLY A 337 6.33 13.06 -6.45
C GLY A 337 6.81 12.70 -7.85
N TYR A 338 5.93 12.57 -8.84
CA TYR A 338 6.30 12.20 -10.21
C TYR A 338 5.73 13.20 -11.23
N PRO A 339 6.42 13.40 -12.37
CA PRO A 339 5.96 14.32 -13.41
C PRO A 339 4.85 13.70 -14.27
N GLU A 340 4.16 14.54 -15.03
CA GLU A 340 3.05 14.14 -15.90
C GLU A 340 3.49 13.18 -17.02
N GLN A 341 4.77 13.17 -17.40
CA GLN A 341 5.29 12.25 -18.41
C GLN A 341 5.08 10.79 -18.00
N ASN A 342 5.18 10.46 -16.72
CA ASN A 342 4.97 9.11 -16.21
C ASN A 342 3.53 8.64 -16.42
N TRP A 343 2.56 9.55 -16.59
CA TRP A 343 1.15 9.21 -16.78
C TRP A 343 0.88 8.56 -18.14
N LEU A 344 1.68 8.88 -19.15
CA LEU A 344 1.39 8.52 -20.55
C LEU A 344 1.40 7.01 -20.81
N ARG A 345 2.03 6.22 -19.93
CA ARG A 345 2.09 4.76 -20.07
C ARG A 345 1.52 4.00 -18.87
N SER A 346 1.13 4.68 -17.80
CA SER A 346 0.38 4.08 -16.69
C SER A 346 -1.02 3.64 -17.12
N ASP A 347 -1.67 2.79 -16.33
CA ASP A 347 -3.10 2.48 -16.53
C ASP A 347 -3.92 3.77 -16.34
N PRO A 348 -4.59 4.28 -17.39
CA PRO A 348 -5.33 5.53 -17.32
C PRO A 348 -6.52 5.46 -16.37
N LYS A 349 -7.11 4.28 -16.13
CA LYS A 349 -8.22 4.12 -15.19
C LYS A 349 -7.74 4.29 -13.76
N GLN A 350 -6.64 3.62 -13.40
CA GLN A 350 -6.08 3.71 -12.05
C GLN A 350 -5.63 5.13 -11.72
N LEU A 351 -4.91 5.79 -12.63
CA LEU A 351 -4.52 7.19 -12.45
C LEU A 351 -5.72 8.11 -12.38
N ALA A 352 -6.74 7.93 -13.24
CA ALA A 352 -7.93 8.75 -13.19
C ALA A 352 -8.70 8.61 -11.87
N SER A 353 -8.76 7.41 -11.30
CA SER A 353 -9.36 7.14 -9.98
C SER A 353 -8.65 7.90 -8.85
N VAL A 354 -7.32 7.76 -8.73
CA VAL A 354 -6.55 8.50 -7.70
C VAL A 354 -6.67 10.00 -7.90
N THR A 355 -6.59 10.45 -9.15
CA THR A 355 -6.70 11.88 -9.48
C THR A 355 -8.08 12.42 -9.11
N HIS A 356 -9.14 11.63 -9.33
CA HIS A 356 -10.50 12.00 -8.95
C HIS A 356 -10.62 12.18 -7.43
N ASP A 357 -10.12 11.22 -6.65
CA ASP A 357 -10.16 11.29 -5.18
C ASP A 357 -9.38 12.51 -4.64
N ILE A 358 -8.19 12.77 -5.21
CA ILE A 358 -7.38 13.96 -4.93
C ILE A 358 -8.20 15.23 -5.17
N PHE A 359 -8.89 15.33 -6.30
CA PHE A 359 -9.71 16.48 -6.62
C PHE A 359 -10.92 16.63 -5.70
N SER A 360 -11.69 15.57 -5.47
CA SER A 360 -12.82 15.62 -4.53
C SER A 360 -12.36 16.09 -3.14
N TRP A 361 -11.22 15.59 -2.66
CA TRP A 361 -10.67 16.10 -1.40
C TRP A 361 -10.24 17.56 -1.50
N LEU A 362 -9.49 18.00 -2.51
CA LEU A 362 -9.09 19.41 -2.63
C LEU A 362 -10.30 20.36 -2.75
N MET A 363 -11.39 19.91 -3.38
CA MET A 363 -12.65 20.67 -3.52
C MET A 363 -13.53 20.64 -2.27
N ARG A 364 -13.12 19.93 -1.22
CA ARG A 364 -13.94 19.72 0.00
C ARG A 364 -15.24 18.99 -0.28
N GLU A 365 -15.27 18.16 -1.32
CA GLU A 365 -16.40 17.30 -1.65
C GLU A 365 -16.39 16.06 -0.74
N PRO A 366 -17.44 15.87 0.09
CA PRO A 366 -17.57 14.68 0.90
C PRO A 366 -17.80 13.45 0.02
N GLN A 367 -17.14 12.36 0.36
CA GLN A 367 -17.32 11.05 -0.27
C GLN A 367 -17.68 10.03 0.80
N ALA A 368 -18.49 9.02 0.45
CA ALA A 368 -18.81 7.91 1.33
C ALA A 368 -18.48 6.57 0.68
N TYR A 369 -17.84 5.67 1.42
CA TYR A 369 -17.39 4.38 0.91
C TYR A 369 -17.34 3.32 2.02
N VAL A 370 -17.48 2.06 1.64
CA VAL A 370 -17.45 0.92 2.57
C VAL A 370 -16.01 0.62 2.96
N GLY A 371 -15.71 0.70 4.25
CA GLY A 371 -14.38 0.40 4.76
C GLY A 371 -13.90 -0.99 4.42
N ALA A 372 -12.61 -1.11 4.15
CA ALA A 372 -11.95 -2.37 3.92
C ALA A 372 -12.09 -3.25 5.18
N TRP A 373 -11.59 -2.82 6.32
CA TRP A 373 -11.56 -3.65 7.52
C TRP A 373 -12.70 -3.35 8.48
N PRO A 374 -13.06 -4.28 9.39
CA PRO A 374 -14.05 -3.98 10.41
C PRO A 374 -13.56 -2.83 11.30
N HIS A 375 -14.49 -1.99 11.75
CA HIS A 375 -14.13 -0.89 12.65
C HIS A 375 -13.65 -1.44 14.01
N PRO A 376 -12.56 -0.91 14.60
CA PRO A 376 -11.84 0.33 14.25
C PRO A 376 -10.57 0.13 13.41
N TYR A 377 -10.38 -1.05 12.82
CA TYR A 377 -9.11 -1.43 12.24
C TYR A 377 -8.84 -0.74 10.91
N GLN A 378 -7.58 -0.38 10.68
CA GLN A 378 -7.06 0.21 9.45
C GLN A 378 -6.59 -0.86 8.46
N GLY A 379 -6.04 -1.98 8.95
CA GLY A 379 -5.46 -3.07 8.17
C GLY A 379 -5.85 -4.44 8.72
N GLY A 380 -5.59 -5.50 7.96
CA GLY A 380 -5.76 -6.89 8.40
C GLY A 380 -4.41 -7.55 8.68
N LEU A 381 -4.35 -8.45 9.67
CA LEU A 381 -3.16 -9.22 10.00
C LEU A 381 -3.50 -10.69 10.18
N LEU A 382 -2.91 -11.53 9.32
CA LEU A 382 -3.00 -12.98 9.36
C LEU A 382 -1.65 -13.57 9.76
N LEU A 383 -1.62 -14.30 10.88
CA LEU A 383 -0.53 -15.22 11.18
C LEU A 383 -0.84 -16.58 10.54
N ALA A 384 -0.09 -16.91 9.49
CA ALA A 384 -0.22 -18.16 8.74
C ALA A 384 0.93 -19.10 9.14
N ILE A 385 0.61 -20.18 9.85
CA ILE A 385 1.58 -21.22 10.19
C ILE A 385 1.48 -22.35 9.18
N GLN A 386 2.57 -22.62 8.45
CA GLN A 386 2.64 -23.70 7.47
C GLN A 386 3.24 -24.95 8.10
N ALA A 387 2.37 -25.87 8.54
CA ALA A 387 2.74 -27.13 9.18
C ALA A 387 3.04 -28.22 8.14
N ALA A 388 4.11 -28.02 7.36
CA ALA A 388 4.69 -29.05 6.49
C ALA A 388 5.39 -30.15 7.30
N GLU A 389 6.08 -29.73 8.35
CA GLU A 389 6.91 -30.58 9.20
C GLU A 389 6.23 -30.84 10.54
N GLN A 390 6.94 -31.53 11.44
CA GLN A 390 6.41 -31.93 12.73
C GLN A 390 5.97 -30.71 13.55
N VAL A 391 4.71 -30.75 13.97
CA VAL A 391 4.13 -29.79 14.92
C VAL A 391 4.41 -30.29 16.34
N ASP A 392 4.97 -29.42 17.18
CA ASP A 392 5.30 -29.74 18.56
C ASP A 392 4.88 -28.65 19.58
N LYS A 393 5.64 -28.51 20.67
CA LYS A 393 5.36 -27.54 21.73
C LYS A 393 5.56 -26.10 21.24
N LEU A 394 6.48 -25.85 20.31
CA LEU A 394 6.75 -24.51 19.79
C LEU A 394 5.52 -23.94 19.11
N GLU A 395 4.87 -24.67 18.21
CA GLU A 395 3.67 -24.19 17.51
C GLU A 395 2.52 -23.91 18.48
N ILE A 396 2.36 -24.71 19.54
CA ILE A 396 1.37 -24.44 20.59
C ILE A 396 1.67 -23.12 21.32
N GLU A 397 2.96 -22.83 21.58
CA GLU A 397 3.40 -21.60 22.22
C GLU A 397 3.22 -20.37 21.33
N LEU A 398 3.50 -20.50 20.02
CA LEU A 398 3.24 -19.44 19.04
C LEU A 398 1.76 -19.07 19.00
N GLY A 399 0.87 -20.08 18.94
CA GLY A 399 -0.57 -19.89 19.02
C GLY A 399 -0.99 -19.19 20.30
N TYR A 400 -0.53 -19.69 21.45
CA TYR A 400 -0.84 -19.12 22.76
C TYR A 400 -0.39 -17.64 22.88
N THR A 401 0.81 -17.32 22.40
CA THR A 401 1.35 -15.97 22.40
C THR A 401 0.53 -15.04 21.51
N TYR A 402 0.13 -15.50 20.33
CA TYR A 402 -0.76 -14.74 19.44
C TYR A 402 -2.14 -14.52 20.06
N LYS A 403 -2.70 -15.55 20.72
CA LYS A 403 -4.00 -15.51 21.38
C LYS A 403 -4.04 -14.53 22.55
N LYS A 404 -2.95 -14.41 23.31
CA LYS A 404 -2.80 -13.41 24.39
C LYS A 404 -2.98 -11.97 23.90
N MET A 405 -2.71 -11.72 22.62
CA MET A 405 -2.91 -10.42 21.98
C MET A 405 -4.28 -10.30 21.29
N HIS A 406 -5.20 -11.21 21.60
CA HIS A 406 -6.51 -11.37 20.97
C HIS A 406 -6.46 -11.79 19.49
N GLY A 407 -5.31 -12.26 19.00
CA GLY A 407 -5.16 -12.77 17.65
C GLY A 407 -5.67 -14.21 17.48
N LEU A 408 -6.12 -14.54 16.28
CA LEU A 408 -6.40 -15.92 15.85
C LEU A 408 -5.56 -16.29 14.63
N ALA A 409 -4.63 -17.24 14.79
CA ALA A 409 -3.81 -17.75 13.70
C ALA A 409 -4.56 -18.81 12.86
N THR A 410 -4.07 -19.05 11.65
CA THR A 410 -4.47 -20.18 10.79
C THR A 410 -3.28 -21.11 10.60
N TYR A 411 -3.46 -22.37 10.98
CA TYR A 411 -2.50 -23.45 10.78
C TYR A 411 -2.89 -24.24 9.55
N TYR A 412 -2.10 -24.13 8.48
CA TYR A 412 -2.24 -24.93 7.28
C TYR A 412 -1.48 -26.24 7.47
N VAL A 413 -2.19 -27.36 7.53
CA VAL A 413 -1.62 -28.65 7.94
C VAL A 413 -1.49 -29.60 6.74
N LEU A 414 -0.31 -30.18 6.61
CA LEU A 414 0.01 -31.14 5.56
C LEU A 414 -0.60 -32.51 5.86
N GLY A 415 -1.35 -33.07 4.91
CA GLY A 415 -2.06 -34.32 5.10
C GLY A 415 -1.16 -35.51 5.43
N SER A 416 -0.02 -35.65 4.75
CA SER A 416 0.95 -36.74 4.99
C SER A 416 1.59 -36.73 6.39
N ASN A 417 1.55 -35.61 7.11
CA ASN A 417 2.12 -35.51 8.46
C ASN A 417 1.06 -35.55 9.58
N ILE A 418 -0.22 -35.65 9.24
CA ILE A 418 -1.31 -35.41 10.19
C ILE A 418 -1.34 -36.41 11.35
N VAL A 419 -0.98 -37.68 11.13
CA VAL A 419 -1.03 -38.72 12.18
C VAL A 419 -0.15 -38.34 13.37
N LYS A 420 1.06 -37.81 13.11
CA LYS A 420 1.97 -37.36 14.16
C LYS A 420 1.55 -36.02 14.74
N ALA A 421 1.04 -35.11 13.91
CA ALA A 421 0.66 -33.76 14.33
C ALA A 421 -0.67 -33.70 15.09
N ALA A 422 -1.58 -34.66 14.91
CA ALA A 422 -2.96 -34.61 15.39
C ALA A 422 -3.12 -34.28 16.89
N PRO A 423 -2.33 -34.84 17.84
CA PRO A 423 -2.43 -34.46 19.25
C PRO A 423 -2.13 -32.98 19.51
N PHE A 424 -1.20 -32.39 18.76
CA PHE A 424 -0.82 -30.98 18.88
C PHE A 424 -1.82 -30.08 18.16
N ILE A 425 -2.28 -30.46 16.97
CA ILE A 425 -3.32 -29.75 16.23
C ILE A 425 -4.62 -29.66 17.03
N LYS A 426 -5.02 -30.72 17.75
CA LYS A 426 -6.18 -30.69 18.65
C LYS A 426 -6.01 -29.66 19.77
N LYS A 427 -4.81 -29.50 20.32
CA LYS A 427 -4.50 -28.47 21.34
C LYS A 427 -4.52 -27.06 20.76
N ILE A 428 -3.95 -26.87 19.57
CA ILE A 428 -3.97 -25.60 18.83
C ILE A 428 -5.43 -25.18 18.54
N LYS A 429 -6.25 -26.12 18.05
CA LYS A 429 -7.68 -25.89 17.83
C LYS A 429 -8.42 -25.56 19.12
N ALA A 430 -8.09 -26.21 20.24
CA ALA A 430 -8.68 -25.91 21.55
C ALA A 430 -8.34 -24.48 22.06
N GLN A 431 -7.29 -23.83 21.56
CA GLN A 431 -7.00 -22.40 21.81
C GLN A 431 -7.88 -21.46 20.96
N GLY A 432 -8.69 -22.01 20.06
CA GLY A 432 -9.57 -21.28 19.15
C GLY A 432 -8.93 -20.92 17.80
N HIS A 433 -7.73 -21.41 17.51
CA HIS A 433 -7.07 -21.20 16.21
C HIS A 433 -7.73 -22.01 15.10
N GLU A 434 -7.60 -21.50 13.89
CA GLU A 434 -8.13 -22.15 12.71
C GLU A 434 -7.16 -23.22 12.19
N ILE A 435 -7.72 -24.33 11.72
CA ILE A 435 -6.99 -25.35 10.94
C ILE A 435 -7.44 -25.26 9.48
N GLY A 436 -6.50 -25.23 8.56
CA GLY A 436 -6.71 -25.28 7.11
C GLY A 436 -5.87 -26.37 6.46
N TYR A 437 -6.09 -26.61 5.17
CA TYR A 437 -5.39 -27.63 4.41
C TYR A 437 -4.10 -27.10 3.76
N PHE A 438 -3.04 -27.90 3.74
CA PHE A 438 -1.76 -27.56 3.11
C PHE A 438 -1.30 -28.58 2.06
N GLY A 439 -2.24 -29.18 1.32
CA GLY A 439 -1.96 -30.29 0.40
C GLY A 439 -1.86 -31.64 1.10
N ASP A 440 -1.85 -32.71 0.31
CA ASP A 440 -1.72 -34.08 0.80
C ASP A 440 -0.26 -34.45 1.10
N GLN A 441 0.67 -33.88 0.34
CA GLN A 441 2.12 -34.02 0.47
C GLN A 441 2.82 -32.72 0.11
N PHE A 442 4.09 -32.57 0.51
CA PHE A 442 4.84 -31.32 0.33
C PHE A 442 5.35 -31.17 -1.11
N GLU A 443 4.41 -31.10 -2.04
CA GLU A 443 4.64 -30.97 -3.48
C GLU A 443 3.64 -29.97 -4.08
N GLY A 444 4.09 -29.19 -5.06
CA GLY A 444 3.25 -28.27 -5.82
C GLY A 444 2.15 -28.97 -6.61
N PHE A 445 1.10 -28.23 -6.95
CA PHE A 445 -0.01 -28.68 -7.80
C PHE A 445 0.18 -28.25 -9.26
N ASP A 446 0.97 -27.20 -9.50
CA ASP A 446 1.16 -26.60 -10.81
C ASP A 446 1.72 -27.60 -11.85
N GLY A 447 1.17 -27.54 -13.06
CA GLY A 447 1.62 -28.39 -14.17
C GLY A 447 1.19 -29.87 -14.06
N GLN A 448 0.53 -30.29 -12.98
CA GLN A 448 -0.08 -31.61 -12.88
C GLN A 448 -1.42 -31.68 -13.61
N PRO A 449 -1.82 -32.87 -14.13
CA PRO A 449 -3.14 -33.07 -14.71
C PRO A 449 -4.26 -32.71 -13.73
N GLU A 450 -5.38 -32.21 -14.25
CA GLU A 450 -6.55 -31.83 -13.44
C GLU A 450 -7.05 -32.97 -12.55
N THR A 451 -7.11 -34.20 -13.08
CA THR A 451 -7.53 -35.38 -12.32
C THR A 451 -6.60 -35.64 -11.13
N THR A 452 -5.29 -35.48 -11.32
CA THR A 452 -4.29 -35.63 -10.25
C THR A 452 -4.45 -34.53 -9.19
N GLN A 453 -4.59 -33.26 -9.61
CA GLN A 453 -4.83 -32.17 -8.67
C GLN A 453 -6.11 -32.39 -7.86
N SER A 454 -7.18 -32.83 -8.53
CA SER A 454 -8.48 -33.16 -7.94
C SER A 454 -8.35 -34.27 -6.87
N GLU A 455 -7.75 -35.41 -7.22
CA GLU A 455 -7.52 -36.54 -6.31
C GLU A 455 -6.69 -36.13 -5.08
N ARG A 456 -5.67 -35.28 -5.27
CA ARG A 456 -4.84 -34.78 -4.18
C ARG A 456 -5.61 -33.87 -3.22
N MET A 457 -6.50 -33.03 -3.73
CA MET A 457 -7.38 -32.22 -2.89
C MET A 457 -8.35 -33.07 -2.07
N ASP A 458 -8.89 -34.14 -2.65
CA ASP A 458 -9.78 -35.05 -1.93
C ASP A 458 -9.01 -35.84 -0.87
N LYS A 459 -7.81 -36.32 -1.23
CA LYS A 459 -6.92 -37.07 -0.34
C LYS A 459 -6.50 -36.26 0.89
N MET A 460 -6.15 -34.98 0.76
CA MET A 460 -5.81 -34.16 1.94
C MET A 460 -7.01 -33.97 2.88
N GLN A 461 -8.23 -33.88 2.34
CA GLN A 461 -9.45 -33.80 3.15
C GLN A 461 -9.68 -35.10 3.92
N THR A 462 -9.58 -36.24 3.23
CA THR A 462 -9.70 -37.57 3.86
C THR A 462 -8.63 -37.78 4.94
N GLN A 463 -7.37 -37.45 4.67
CA GLN A 463 -6.28 -37.63 5.64
C GLN A 463 -6.53 -36.88 6.96
N LEU A 464 -6.99 -35.63 6.90
CA LEU A 464 -7.31 -34.87 8.11
C LEU A 464 -8.56 -35.40 8.82
N ALA A 465 -9.59 -35.80 8.05
CA ALA A 465 -10.80 -36.40 8.60
C ALA A 465 -10.51 -37.72 9.34
N ASP A 466 -9.72 -38.61 8.75
CA ASP A 466 -9.34 -39.91 9.32
C ASP A 466 -8.51 -39.76 10.61
N ALA A 467 -7.73 -38.68 10.73
CA ALA A 467 -7.01 -38.33 11.95
C ALA A 467 -7.91 -37.68 13.03
N GLY A 468 -9.20 -37.52 12.76
CA GLY A 468 -10.18 -36.88 13.64
C GLY A 468 -9.95 -35.38 13.80
N ILE A 469 -9.43 -34.71 12.76
CA ILE A 469 -9.23 -33.26 12.72
C ILE A 469 -10.37 -32.63 11.93
N ALA A 470 -11.34 -32.07 12.65
CA ALA A 470 -12.41 -31.30 12.02
C ALA A 470 -11.87 -29.94 11.54
N VAL A 471 -11.96 -29.70 10.23
CA VAL A 471 -11.65 -28.42 9.58
C VAL A 471 -12.92 -27.58 9.45
N SER A 472 -12.78 -26.25 9.52
CA SER A 472 -13.92 -25.33 9.33
C SER A 472 -14.56 -25.52 7.95
N SER A 473 -15.87 -25.32 7.85
CA SER A 473 -16.58 -25.26 6.57
C SER A 473 -17.21 -23.87 6.40
N PRO A 474 -16.94 -23.16 5.29
CA PRO A 474 -16.02 -23.53 4.22
C PRO A 474 -14.55 -23.41 4.65
N ALA A 475 -13.70 -24.30 4.13
CA ALA A 475 -12.33 -24.52 4.61
C ALA A 475 -11.30 -23.55 4.03
N SER A 476 -10.22 -23.29 4.76
CA SER A 476 -9.04 -22.58 4.25
C SER A 476 -8.07 -23.52 3.55
N PHE A 477 -7.44 -23.05 2.48
CA PHE A 477 -6.48 -23.81 1.69
C PHE A 477 -5.22 -22.98 1.39
N SER A 478 -4.06 -23.63 1.46
CA SER A 478 -2.77 -23.13 0.99
C SER A 478 -2.03 -24.26 0.27
N VAL A 479 -1.17 -23.91 -0.67
CA VAL A 479 -0.41 -24.88 -1.48
C VAL A 479 1.07 -24.83 -1.08
N PRO A 480 1.74 -25.98 -0.92
CA PRO A 480 3.19 -26.02 -0.72
C PRO A 480 3.95 -25.21 -1.76
N MET A 481 4.97 -24.47 -1.31
CA MET A 481 5.85 -23.65 -2.16
C MET A 481 5.14 -22.58 -3.02
N ASP A 482 3.88 -22.24 -2.68
CA ASP A 482 3.02 -21.39 -3.52
C ASP A 482 2.89 -21.90 -4.97
N ALA A 483 3.10 -23.20 -5.20
CA ALA A 483 3.19 -23.83 -6.51
C ALA A 483 1.81 -24.31 -6.99
N TYR A 484 1.00 -23.36 -7.46
CA TYR A 484 -0.37 -23.58 -7.97
C TYR A 484 -0.57 -22.94 -9.35
N ASP A 485 -1.59 -23.39 -10.08
CA ASP A 485 -2.00 -22.81 -11.35
C ASP A 485 -3.50 -22.49 -11.40
N SER A 486 -3.99 -22.07 -12.57
CA SER A 486 -5.41 -21.75 -12.78
C SER A 486 -6.33 -22.96 -12.57
N THR A 487 -5.84 -24.18 -12.81
CA THR A 487 -6.60 -25.40 -12.55
C THR A 487 -6.76 -25.60 -11.05
N THR A 488 -5.69 -25.42 -10.27
CA THR A 488 -5.74 -25.49 -8.81
C THR A 488 -6.76 -24.50 -8.24
N GLN A 489 -6.74 -23.24 -8.70
CA GLN A 489 -7.67 -22.21 -8.24
C GLN A 489 -9.13 -22.56 -8.56
N ARG A 490 -9.40 -23.05 -9.77
CA ARG A 490 -10.74 -23.48 -10.17
C ARG A 490 -11.24 -24.66 -9.34
N LEU A 491 -10.41 -25.69 -9.16
CA LEU A 491 -10.78 -26.86 -8.35
C LEU A 491 -11.04 -26.49 -6.89
N ALA A 492 -10.29 -25.54 -6.34
CA ALA A 492 -10.54 -25.01 -5.00
C ALA A 492 -11.91 -24.31 -4.93
N ALA A 493 -12.28 -23.54 -5.96
CA ALA A 493 -13.59 -22.91 -6.04
C ALA A 493 -14.74 -23.92 -6.18
N GLU A 494 -14.58 -24.94 -7.01
CA GLU A 494 -15.58 -26.02 -7.22
C GLU A 494 -15.81 -26.84 -5.94
N ARG A 495 -14.75 -27.07 -5.15
CA ARG A 495 -14.81 -27.74 -3.84
C ARG A 495 -15.26 -26.84 -2.68
N GLN A 496 -15.71 -25.62 -2.99
CA GLN A 496 -16.24 -24.67 -2.01
C GLN A 496 -15.26 -24.35 -0.87
N PHE A 497 -13.96 -24.27 -1.18
CA PHE A 497 -13.01 -23.71 -0.23
C PHE A 497 -13.41 -22.26 0.08
N GLY A 498 -13.37 -21.90 1.35
CA GLY A 498 -13.76 -20.58 1.80
C GLY A 498 -12.72 -19.54 1.41
N ASN A 499 -11.45 -19.92 1.45
CA ASN A 499 -10.36 -19.09 0.98
C ASN A 499 -9.16 -19.88 0.50
N PHE A 500 -8.32 -19.16 -0.23
CA PHE A 500 -7.07 -19.64 -0.79
C PHE A 500 -5.95 -18.64 -0.50
N LEU A 501 -4.90 -19.07 0.21
CA LEU A 501 -3.69 -18.27 0.39
C LEU A 501 -2.85 -18.35 -0.89
N ALA A 502 -2.62 -17.20 -1.51
CA ALA A 502 -2.00 -17.08 -2.82
C ALA A 502 -0.79 -16.15 -2.82
N PHE A 503 0.10 -16.33 -3.79
CA PHE A 503 1.20 -15.40 -4.04
C PHE A 503 0.69 -14.08 -4.64
N MET A 504 1.49 -13.01 -4.53
CA MET A 504 1.10 -11.65 -4.92
C MET A 504 0.82 -11.43 -6.41
N GLU A 505 1.08 -12.41 -7.27
CA GLU A 505 0.78 -12.30 -8.72
C GLU A 505 -0.72 -12.32 -9.01
N VAL A 506 -1.54 -12.85 -8.10
CA VAL A 506 -2.99 -13.02 -8.31
C VAL A 506 -3.75 -11.69 -8.31
N THR A 507 -3.16 -10.63 -7.76
CA THR A 507 -3.77 -9.29 -7.70
C THR A 507 -2.71 -8.20 -7.60
N ASP A 508 -3.01 -7.02 -8.16
CA ASP A 508 -2.16 -5.85 -7.99
C ASP A 508 -2.32 -5.15 -6.65
N SER A 509 -3.34 -5.48 -5.86
CA SER A 509 -3.57 -4.89 -4.55
C SER A 509 -2.94 -5.71 -3.41
N SER A 510 -2.95 -5.16 -2.20
CA SER A 510 -2.66 -5.89 -0.96
C SER A 510 -3.95 -6.28 -0.23
N LEU A 511 -5.10 -6.28 -0.90
CA LEU A 511 -6.37 -6.70 -0.32
C LEU A 511 -6.83 -8.04 -0.91
N PRO A 512 -7.59 -8.82 -0.15
CA PRO A 512 -8.24 -10.01 -0.69
C PRO A 512 -9.17 -9.73 -1.85
N VAL A 513 -9.31 -10.73 -2.72
CA VAL A 513 -10.15 -10.65 -3.92
C VAL A 513 -11.12 -11.83 -3.98
N VAL A 514 -12.29 -11.59 -4.57
CA VAL A 514 -13.29 -12.63 -4.79
C VAL A 514 -12.83 -13.51 -5.95
N ALA A 515 -12.60 -14.79 -5.70
CA ALA A 515 -12.17 -15.75 -6.73
C ALA A 515 -13.37 -16.19 -7.59
N ASN A 516 -14.49 -16.49 -6.94
CA ASN A 516 -15.72 -16.93 -7.59
C ASN A 516 -16.95 -16.47 -6.82
N ARG A 517 -18.08 -16.48 -7.54
CA ARG A 517 -19.41 -16.15 -7.03
C ARG A 517 -20.36 -17.31 -7.30
N ASP A 518 -21.39 -17.43 -6.48
CA ASP A 518 -22.49 -18.36 -6.76
C ASP A 518 -23.47 -17.81 -7.82
N ALA A 519 -24.52 -18.58 -8.13
CA ALA A 519 -25.53 -18.19 -9.11
C ALA A 519 -26.33 -16.92 -8.72
N SER A 520 -26.35 -16.56 -7.43
CA SER A 520 -26.97 -15.32 -6.93
C SER A 520 -26.01 -14.13 -6.96
N GLY A 521 -24.76 -14.35 -7.37
CA GLY A 521 -23.71 -13.34 -7.42
C GLY A 521 -22.97 -13.14 -6.09
N LEU A 522 -23.23 -13.94 -5.05
CA LEU A 522 -22.54 -13.82 -3.76
C LEU A 522 -21.14 -14.41 -3.82
N ALA A 523 -20.17 -13.71 -3.22
CA ALA A 523 -18.80 -14.19 -3.11
C ALA A 523 -18.73 -15.52 -2.35
N GLN A 524 -18.00 -16.49 -2.90
CA GLN A 524 -17.83 -17.83 -2.31
C GLN A 524 -16.40 -18.03 -1.82
N THR A 525 -15.45 -18.18 -2.75
CA THR A 525 -14.02 -18.31 -2.41
C THR A 525 -13.36 -16.96 -2.41
N ILE A 526 -12.58 -16.67 -1.37
CA ILE A 526 -11.79 -15.45 -1.24
C ILE A 526 -10.31 -15.79 -1.38
N VAL A 527 -9.61 -15.11 -2.27
CA VAL A 527 -8.14 -15.22 -2.37
C VAL A 527 -7.51 -14.25 -1.39
N LEU A 528 -6.59 -14.74 -0.56
CA LEU A 528 -5.81 -13.97 0.40
C LEU A 528 -4.39 -13.80 -0.18
N PRO A 529 -4.04 -12.64 -0.75
CA PRO A 529 -2.72 -12.45 -1.35
C PRO A 529 -1.66 -12.24 -0.27
N ARG A 530 -0.58 -13.00 -0.37
CA ARG A 530 0.65 -12.80 0.40
C ARG A 530 1.53 -11.77 -0.33
N THR A 531 1.42 -10.51 0.09
CA THR A 531 2.19 -9.39 -0.48
C THR A 531 3.45 -9.03 0.31
N LEU A 532 3.70 -9.73 1.42
CA LEU A 532 4.92 -9.63 2.22
C LEU A 532 5.72 -10.93 2.10
N MET A 533 7.04 -10.79 1.98
CA MET A 533 7.98 -11.88 2.21
C MET A 533 7.86 -12.35 3.67
N GLY A 534 8.01 -13.65 3.92
CA GLY A 534 7.99 -14.19 5.28
C GLY A 534 9.22 -13.72 6.09
N PRO A 535 9.12 -13.57 7.42
CA PRO A 535 10.25 -13.16 8.25
C PRO A 535 11.43 -14.13 8.16
N GLU A 536 11.18 -15.44 8.05
CA GLU A 536 12.24 -16.44 7.90
C GLU A 536 12.93 -16.34 6.53
N GLU A 537 12.16 -16.13 5.46
CA GLU A 537 12.69 -15.89 4.12
C GLU A 537 13.56 -14.63 4.09
N ALA A 538 13.07 -13.54 4.70
CA ALA A 538 13.81 -12.29 4.79
C ALA A 538 15.16 -12.47 5.49
N VAL A 539 15.17 -13.15 6.63
CA VAL A 539 16.38 -13.42 7.42
C VAL A 539 17.33 -14.38 6.69
N ALA A 540 16.81 -15.33 5.90
CA ALA A 540 17.62 -16.27 5.15
C ALA A 540 18.28 -15.67 3.90
N GLU A 541 17.61 -14.71 3.25
CA GLU A 541 18.08 -14.09 2.00
C GLU A 541 19.04 -12.90 2.20
N GLY A 542 19.17 -12.37 3.41
CA GLY A 542 20.00 -11.18 3.68
C GLY A 542 20.65 -11.17 5.07
N GLU A 543 21.14 -10.00 5.48
CA GLU A 543 21.74 -9.83 6.81
C GLU A 543 20.66 -9.95 7.90
N PRO A 544 20.74 -10.94 8.81
CA PRO A 544 19.61 -11.35 9.66
C PRO A 544 18.88 -10.22 10.40
N ASP A 545 19.62 -9.33 11.06
CA ASP A 545 19.00 -8.26 11.84
C ASP A 545 18.43 -7.14 10.96
N GLU A 546 19.13 -6.76 9.90
CA GLU A 546 18.69 -5.73 8.96
C GLU A 546 17.48 -6.21 8.14
N SER A 547 17.52 -7.42 7.63
CA SER A 547 16.38 -8.04 6.92
C SER A 547 15.16 -8.17 7.83
N LEU A 548 15.35 -8.52 9.11
CA LEU A 548 14.25 -8.55 10.06
C LEU A 548 13.69 -7.15 10.29
N ASP A 549 14.53 -6.12 10.46
CA ASP A 549 14.06 -4.74 10.60
C ASP A 549 13.28 -4.26 9.36
N ASN A 550 13.74 -4.60 8.17
CA ASN A 550 13.04 -4.32 6.91
C ASN A 550 11.69 -5.04 6.85
N PHE A 551 11.62 -6.32 7.26
CA PHE A 551 10.35 -7.04 7.38
C PHE A 551 9.39 -6.37 8.37
N LEU A 552 9.87 -6.02 9.57
CA LEU A 552 9.04 -5.42 10.62
C LEU A 552 8.53 -4.03 10.23
N ALA A 553 9.33 -3.27 9.49
CA ALA A 553 8.94 -1.97 8.96
C ALA A 553 8.00 -2.09 7.74
N GLY A 554 8.21 -3.09 6.88
CA GLY A 554 7.29 -3.43 5.78
C GLY A 554 5.93 -3.91 6.28
N LEU A 555 5.91 -4.69 7.37
CA LEU A 555 4.69 -5.08 8.08
C LEU A 555 3.93 -3.85 8.60
N ASP A 556 4.64 -2.89 9.21
CA ASP A 556 4.04 -1.63 9.66
C ASP A 556 3.45 -0.82 8.50
N LEU A 557 4.20 -0.69 7.42
CA LEU A 557 3.77 0.01 6.21
C LEU A 557 2.51 -0.66 5.64
N SER A 558 2.47 -1.99 5.50
CA SER A 558 1.31 -2.70 4.96
C SER A 558 0.03 -2.41 5.78
N VAL A 559 0.12 -2.42 7.11
CA VAL A 559 -1.00 -2.03 7.98
C VAL A 559 -1.37 -0.56 7.82
N ARG A 560 -0.40 0.37 7.72
CA ARG A 560 -0.66 1.81 7.48
C ARG A 560 -1.29 2.09 6.12
N MET A 561 -0.93 1.32 5.09
CA MET A 561 -1.57 1.39 3.78
C MET A 561 -2.99 0.83 3.81
N GLY A 562 -3.35 0.08 4.84
CA GLY A 562 -4.63 -0.61 4.97
C GLY A 562 -4.70 -1.94 4.22
N GLY A 563 -3.56 -2.59 3.97
CA GLY A 563 -3.48 -3.90 3.34
C GLY A 563 -3.76 -5.07 4.28
N LEU A 564 -3.80 -6.27 3.70
CA LEU A 564 -3.69 -7.54 4.41
C LEU A 564 -2.21 -7.86 4.58
N SER A 565 -1.78 -7.95 5.83
CA SER A 565 -0.44 -8.41 6.19
C SER A 565 -0.47 -9.90 6.52
N VAL A 566 0.17 -10.72 5.70
CA VAL A 566 0.34 -12.16 5.98
C VAL A 566 1.73 -12.39 6.57
N VAL A 567 1.80 -12.70 7.85
CA VAL A 567 3.03 -13.15 8.52
C VAL A 567 3.07 -14.67 8.39
N ARG A 568 3.92 -15.18 7.50
CA ARG A 568 4.05 -16.61 7.22
C ARG A 568 5.22 -17.20 7.99
N ILE A 569 4.97 -18.22 8.82
CA ILE A 569 6.01 -18.92 9.57
C ILE A 569 5.87 -20.43 9.32
N PRO A 570 6.91 -21.15 8.86
CA PRO A 570 6.86 -22.60 8.77
C PRO A 570 6.86 -23.24 10.18
N SER A 571 6.25 -24.41 10.32
CA SER A 571 6.48 -25.26 11.50
C SER A 571 7.98 -25.57 11.62
N GLN A 572 8.49 -25.68 12.85
CA GLN A 572 9.94 -25.82 13.10
C GLN A 572 10.76 -24.66 12.56
N THR A 573 10.22 -23.44 12.66
CA THR A 573 10.88 -22.22 12.19
C THR A 573 12.34 -22.10 12.64
N LEU A 574 13.19 -21.69 11.69
CA LEU A 574 14.60 -21.44 11.94
C LEU A 574 14.86 -20.09 12.62
N LEU A 575 13.82 -19.26 12.77
CA LEU A 575 13.91 -18.00 13.51
C LEU A 575 14.29 -18.27 14.96
N ILE A 576 15.35 -17.62 15.45
CA ILE A 576 15.78 -17.77 16.84
C ILE A 576 14.76 -17.14 17.81
N PRO A 577 14.73 -17.52 19.10
CA PRO A 577 13.76 -17.00 20.06
C PRO A 577 13.67 -15.46 20.11
N ALA A 578 14.80 -14.76 20.04
CA ALA A 578 14.84 -13.29 20.06
C ALA A 578 14.16 -12.67 18.82
N GLN A 579 14.34 -13.25 17.63
CA GLN A 579 13.68 -12.79 16.40
C GLN A 579 12.17 -13.01 16.47
N ARG A 580 11.74 -14.20 16.93
CA ARG A 580 10.31 -14.48 17.15
C ARG A 580 9.69 -13.49 18.12
N GLN A 581 10.35 -13.23 19.25
CA GLN A 581 9.91 -12.24 20.22
C GLN A 581 9.72 -10.86 19.59
N ARG A 582 10.71 -10.35 18.82
CA ARG A 582 10.60 -9.06 18.11
C ARG A 582 9.40 -9.00 17.16
N ILE A 583 9.11 -10.09 16.44
CA ILE A 583 7.94 -10.19 15.55
C ILE A 583 6.64 -10.06 16.35
N PHE A 584 6.48 -10.83 17.43
CA PHE A 584 5.28 -10.75 18.27
C PHE A 584 5.13 -9.41 18.99
N GLU A 585 6.23 -8.82 19.48
CA GLU A 585 6.23 -7.47 20.06
C GLU A 585 5.76 -6.43 19.04
N LYS A 586 6.29 -6.49 17.80
CA LYS A 586 5.86 -5.60 16.73
C LYS A 586 4.37 -5.77 16.42
N MET A 587 3.87 -7.00 16.29
CA MET A 587 2.45 -7.26 16.10
C MET A 587 1.59 -6.73 17.26
N ALA A 588 2.06 -6.85 18.51
CA ALA A 588 1.38 -6.33 19.69
C ALA A 588 1.17 -4.81 19.61
N THR A 589 2.16 -4.07 19.09
CA THR A 589 2.05 -2.61 18.90
C THR A 589 0.96 -2.22 17.89
N MET A 590 0.53 -3.14 17.03
CA MET A 590 -0.45 -2.90 15.98
C MET A 590 -1.88 -3.27 16.36
N ARG A 591 -2.10 -3.93 17.51
CA ARG A 591 -3.43 -4.46 17.92
C ARG A 591 -4.59 -3.46 17.86
N ALA A 592 -4.31 -2.16 18.04
CA ALA A 592 -5.33 -1.11 18.01
C ALA A 592 -5.75 -0.70 16.58
N ARG A 593 -4.94 -1.05 15.57
CA ARG A 593 -5.11 -0.65 14.16
C ARG A 593 -5.10 -1.82 13.17
N ALA A 594 -4.68 -3.01 13.57
CA ALA A 594 -4.67 -4.21 12.74
C ALA A 594 -5.66 -5.25 13.27
N TRP A 595 -6.57 -5.73 12.42
CA TRP A 595 -7.48 -6.81 12.75
C TRP A 595 -6.74 -8.15 12.69
N MET A 596 -6.40 -8.68 13.86
CA MET A 596 -5.62 -9.91 14.03
C MET A 596 -6.55 -11.13 13.98
N ALA A 597 -6.89 -11.57 12.77
CA ALA A 597 -7.95 -12.56 12.54
C ALA A 597 -7.46 -13.77 11.74
N SER A 598 -8.20 -14.87 11.84
CA SER A 598 -7.91 -16.08 11.06
C SER A 598 -8.29 -15.89 9.59
N ALA A 599 -7.72 -16.70 8.70
CA ALA A 599 -8.05 -16.71 7.28
C ALA A 599 -9.56 -16.87 7.01
N HIS A 600 -10.23 -17.78 7.73
CA HIS A 600 -11.68 -17.95 7.64
C HIS A 600 -12.45 -16.70 8.09
N GLN A 601 -12.05 -16.04 9.18
CA GLN A 601 -12.70 -14.80 9.61
C GLN A 601 -12.53 -13.68 8.57
N ILE A 602 -11.31 -13.51 8.04
CA ILE A 602 -11.02 -12.53 6.99
C ILE A 602 -11.84 -12.83 5.74
N ALA A 603 -11.90 -14.09 5.32
CA ALA A 603 -12.69 -14.50 4.16
C ALA A 603 -14.19 -14.26 4.37
N GLN A 604 -14.73 -14.60 5.54
CA GLN A 604 -16.13 -14.37 5.85
C GLN A 604 -16.47 -12.88 5.88
N TRP A 605 -15.59 -12.07 6.47
CA TRP A 605 -15.71 -10.62 6.42
C TRP A 605 -15.80 -10.08 4.99
N TRP A 606 -14.97 -10.57 4.09
CA TRP A 606 -15.02 -10.12 2.70
C TRP A 606 -16.26 -10.52 1.96
N ARG A 607 -16.83 -11.70 2.23
CA ARG A 607 -18.14 -12.06 1.68
C ARG A 607 -19.24 -11.12 2.19
N ASP A 608 -19.27 -10.89 3.51
CA ASP A 608 -20.28 -10.05 4.14
C ASP A 608 -20.20 -8.60 3.66
N ARG A 609 -18.99 -8.05 3.53
CA ARG A 609 -18.75 -6.70 3.04
C ARG A 609 -19.12 -6.54 1.58
N ASP A 610 -18.84 -7.53 0.73
CA ASP A 610 -19.10 -7.48 -0.72
C ASP A 610 -20.61 -7.29 -1.03
N GLY A 611 -21.49 -7.65 -0.10
CA GLY A 611 -22.92 -7.37 -0.19
C GLY A 611 -23.37 -5.97 0.23
N VAL A 612 -22.44 -5.08 0.58
CA VAL A 612 -22.75 -3.74 1.05
C VAL A 612 -22.17 -2.70 0.10
N SER A 613 -22.98 -1.73 -0.29
CA SER A 613 -22.53 -0.54 -1.03
C SER A 613 -23.04 0.72 -0.35
N ALA A 614 -22.34 1.83 -0.59
CA ALA A 614 -22.74 3.14 -0.11
C ALA A 614 -22.59 4.18 -1.21
N ALA A 615 -23.51 5.14 -1.23
CA ALA A 615 -23.49 6.28 -2.14
C ALA A 615 -23.89 7.54 -1.36
N LEU A 616 -23.28 8.66 -1.72
CA LEU A 616 -23.55 9.96 -1.12
C LEU A 616 -23.93 10.96 -2.21
N GLU A 617 -25.15 11.46 -2.15
CA GLU A 617 -25.70 12.36 -3.18
C GLU A 617 -25.99 13.74 -2.56
N PRO A 618 -25.61 14.86 -3.20
CA PRO A 618 -25.92 16.18 -2.69
C PRO A 618 -27.44 16.45 -2.68
N GLN A 619 -27.91 17.11 -1.63
CA GLN A 619 -29.31 17.51 -1.45
C GLN A 619 -29.39 18.95 -0.90
N PRO A 620 -30.49 19.70 -1.07
CA PRO A 620 -30.58 21.08 -0.61
C PRO A 620 -30.27 21.31 0.89
N LYS A 621 -30.46 20.28 1.73
CA LYS A 621 -30.25 20.34 3.19
C LYS A 621 -29.04 19.54 3.68
N GLY A 622 -28.16 19.06 2.80
CA GLY A 622 -27.01 18.22 3.14
C GLY A 622 -26.73 17.19 2.07
N TYR A 623 -26.59 15.93 2.46
CA TYR A 623 -26.35 14.83 1.53
C TYR A 623 -27.31 13.67 1.84
N LEU A 624 -27.80 12.99 0.82
CA LEU A 624 -28.50 11.72 0.97
C LEU A 624 -27.45 10.60 0.98
N LEU A 625 -27.24 9.99 2.14
CA LEU A 625 -26.49 8.75 2.24
C LEU A 625 -27.43 7.57 1.97
N SER A 626 -27.14 6.81 0.91
CA SER A 626 -27.80 5.54 0.61
C SER A 626 -26.83 4.39 0.92
N VAL A 627 -27.30 3.38 1.63
CA VAL A 627 -26.56 2.13 1.87
C VAL A 627 -27.45 0.97 1.44
N ASP A 628 -26.96 0.17 0.50
CA ASP A 628 -27.67 -1.01 0.01
C ASP A 628 -26.99 -2.26 0.57
N VAL A 629 -27.80 -3.17 1.15
CA VAL A 629 -27.35 -4.42 1.76
C VAL A 629 -28.06 -5.58 1.06
N THR A 630 -27.32 -6.41 0.33
CA THR A 630 -27.88 -7.46 -0.53
C THR A 630 -28.13 -8.78 0.21
N HIS A 631 -27.40 -9.04 1.29
CA HIS A 631 -27.55 -10.25 2.09
C HIS A 631 -27.21 -10.01 3.56
N GLN A 632 -27.66 -10.93 4.41
CA GLN A 632 -27.41 -10.85 5.85
C GLN A 632 -25.94 -11.18 6.13
N ALA A 633 -25.24 -10.25 6.78
CA ALA A 633 -23.87 -10.48 7.26
C ALA A 633 -23.84 -11.63 8.28
N LYS A 634 -22.86 -12.52 8.14
CA LYS A 634 -22.65 -13.68 9.04
C LYS A 634 -21.60 -13.43 10.12
N THR A 635 -20.92 -12.29 10.08
CA THR A 635 -19.97 -11.83 11.10
C THR A 635 -20.62 -10.94 12.15
N SER A 636 -20.09 -10.97 13.38
CA SER A 636 -20.45 -10.04 14.46
C SER A 636 -19.65 -8.74 14.41
N GLU A 637 -18.63 -8.66 13.55
CA GLU A 637 -17.76 -7.50 13.45
C GLU A 637 -18.50 -6.32 12.81
N PRO A 638 -18.34 -5.09 13.34
CA PRO A 638 -19.08 -3.95 12.85
C PRO A 638 -18.54 -3.44 11.51
N LEU A 639 -19.44 -3.23 10.55
CA LEU A 639 -19.14 -2.57 9.29
C LEU A 639 -19.15 -1.06 9.45
N SER A 640 -18.20 -0.39 8.76
CA SER A 640 -18.12 1.05 8.72
C SER A 640 -18.32 1.57 7.29
N ILE A 641 -19.19 2.57 7.18
CA ILE A 641 -19.15 3.49 6.04
C ILE A 641 -18.26 4.66 6.43
N TRP A 642 -17.13 4.80 5.76
CA TRP A 642 -16.27 5.98 5.88
C TRP A 642 -16.94 7.16 5.20
N VAL A 643 -16.80 8.35 5.78
CA VAL A 643 -17.24 9.61 5.20
C VAL A 643 -16.12 10.63 5.30
N ASN A 644 -15.65 11.12 4.14
CA ASN A 644 -14.68 12.20 4.08
C ASN A 644 -15.33 13.52 4.51
N LEU A 645 -14.66 14.27 5.39
CA LEU A 645 -15.16 15.51 5.95
C LEU A 645 -14.81 16.69 5.02
N PRO A 646 -15.76 17.61 4.77
CA PRO A 646 -15.50 18.81 3.98
C PRO A 646 -14.56 19.79 4.70
N ARG A 647 -14.49 19.75 6.03
CA ARG A 647 -13.60 20.55 6.87
C ARG A 647 -13.03 19.70 8.01
N LEU A 648 -11.86 20.08 8.50
CA LEU A 648 -11.21 19.39 9.60
C LEU A 648 -12.12 19.32 10.82
N ASN A 649 -12.22 18.13 11.41
CA ASN A 649 -12.95 17.85 12.65
C ASN A 649 -14.45 18.22 12.60
N SER A 650 -15.05 18.43 11.42
CA SER A 650 -16.50 18.58 11.30
C SER A 650 -17.20 17.35 11.87
N ARG A 651 -18.29 17.58 12.60
CA ARG A 651 -19.12 16.50 13.13
C ARG A 651 -20.11 16.05 12.07
N VAL A 652 -20.20 14.74 11.85
CA VAL A 652 -21.27 14.16 11.02
C VAL A 652 -22.51 13.93 11.86
N ARG A 653 -23.65 14.42 11.35
CA ARG A 653 -24.98 14.18 11.89
C ARG A 653 -25.81 13.43 10.86
N LEU A 654 -26.43 12.35 11.31
CA LEU A 654 -27.39 11.59 10.51
C LEU A 654 -28.81 11.83 11.02
N GLN A 655 -29.74 11.93 10.09
CA GLN A 655 -31.17 12.00 10.35
C GLN A 655 -31.88 10.93 9.51
N ALA A 656 -32.68 10.10 10.18
CA ALA A 656 -33.56 9.16 9.50
C ALA A 656 -34.59 9.90 8.64
N LEU A 657 -34.78 9.45 7.41
CA LEU A 657 -35.81 9.99 6.52
C LEU A 657 -37.20 9.44 6.85
N LYS A 658 -37.27 8.17 7.28
CA LYS A 658 -38.50 7.57 7.79
C LYS A 658 -38.42 7.41 9.30
N LYS A 659 -39.54 7.61 9.99
CA LYS A 659 -39.60 7.48 11.46
C LYS A 659 -39.26 6.07 11.96
N SER A 660 -39.39 5.06 11.11
CA SER A 660 -39.05 3.65 11.37
C SER A 660 -37.55 3.36 11.32
N ASP A 661 -36.76 4.19 10.66
CA ASP A 661 -35.37 3.86 10.36
C ASP A 661 -34.48 4.17 11.56
N LYS A 662 -33.67 3.18 11.97
CA LYS A 662 -32.68 3.39 13.02
C LYS A 662 -31.52 4.20 12.48
N VAL A 663 -31.11 5.23 13.22
CA VAL A 663 -29.92 6.01 12.88
C VAL A 663 -28.68 5.27 13.41
N PRO A 664 -27.72 4.90 12.55
CA PRO A 664 -26.49 4.24 12.98
C PRO A 664 -25.61 5.16 13.83
N THR A 665 -24.71 4.56 14.61
CA THR A 665 -23.76 5.33 15.42
C THR A 665 -22.73 5.99 14.52
N VAL A 666 -22.41 7.25 14.79
CA VAL A 666 -21.36 7.99 14.07
C VAL A 666 -20.19 8.25 15.02
N ILE A 667 -18.99 7.87 14.58
CA ILE A 667 -17.73 8.03 15.32
C ILE A 667 -16.80 8.91 14.50
N ASN A 668 -16.09 9.83 15.15
CA ASN A 668 -14.99 10.55 14.50
C ASN A 668 -13.79 9.61 14.43
N GLN A 669 -13.30 9.32 13.22
CA GLN A 669 -12.16 8.43 13.04
C GLN A 669 -10.84 9.19 13.21
N ASP A 670 -10.73 10.29 12.48
CA ASP A 670 -9.58 11.15 12.44
C ASP A 670 -10.02 12.57 12.06
N ALA A 671 -9.06 13.46 11.80
CA ALA A 671 -9.35 14.85 11.51
C ALA A 671 -10.09 15.07 10.18
N TRP A 672 -10.06 14.09 9.27
CA TRP A 672 -10.62 14.18 7.91
C TRP A 672 -11.76 13.21 7.65
N ARG A 673 -12.03 12.25 8.54
CA ARG A 673 -13.02 11.19 8.32
C ARG A 673 -13.88 10.92 9.54
N ALA A 674 -15.13 10.58 9.29
CA ALA A 674 -16.02 9.94 10.23
C ALA A 674 -16.33 8.50 9.78
N ALA A 675 -16.69 7.64 10.72
CA ALA A 675 -17.17 6.29 10.49
C ALA A 675 -18.63 6.16 10.95
N ILE A 676 -19.48 5.66 10.06
CA ILE A 676 -20.86 5.30 10.36
C ILE A 676 -20.92 3.80 10.60
N ILE A 677 -21.27 3.40 11.82
CA ILE A 677 -21.12 2.03 12.30
C ILE A 677 -22.43 1.24 12.14
N LEU A 678 -22.36 0.20 11.32
CA LEU A 678 -23.41 -0.78 11.04
C LEU A 678 -23.06 -2.10 11.76
N LYS A 679 -23.56 -2.27 12.99
CA LYS A 679 -23.29 -3.48 13.80
C LYS A 679 -23.96 -4.75 13.25
N THR A 680 -25.16 -4.60 12.70
CA THR A 680 -25.94 -5.71 12.16
C THR A 680 -26.82 -5.16 11.05
N PRO A 681 -26.23 -4.82 9.88
CA PRO A 681 -26.99 -4.26 8.77
C PRO A 681 -28.05 -5.27 8.33
N THR A 682 -29.31 -4.82 8.26
CA THR A 682 -30.40 -5.66 7.75
C THR A 682 -30.45 -5.55 6.23
N VAL A 683 -30.88 -6.61 5.55
CA VAL A 683 -31.06 -6.62 4.08
C VAL A 683 -32.00 -5.50 3.64
N GLY A 684 -31.66 -4.84 2.52
CA GLY A 684 -32.44 -3.79 1.89
C GLY A 684 -31.70 -2.47 1.74
N LYS A 685 -32.42 -1.45 1.24
CA LYS A 685 -31.94 -0.09 1.04
C LYS A 685 -32.21 0.77 2.27
N HIS A 686 -31.17 1.39 2.80
CA HIS A 686 -31.22 2.30 3.95
C HIS A 686 -30.83 3.70 3.50
N THR A 687 -31.57 4.72 3.96
CA THR A 687 -31.30 6.10 3.58
C THR A 687 -31.34 7.05 4.77
N TRP A 688 -30.34 7.92 4.85
CA TRP A 688 -30.25 8.95 5.88
C TRP A 688 -29.86 10.29 5.26
N LEU A 689 -30.43 11.38 5.80
CA LEU A 689 -29.92 12.71 5.54
C LEU A 689 -28.66 12.91 6.39
N LEU A 690 -27.54 13.13 5.73
CA LEU A 690 -26.24 13.40 6.30
C LEU A 690 -25.96 14.91 6.26
N GLN A 691 -25.54 15.47 7.39
CA GLN A 691 -25.17 16.86 7.55
C GLN A 691 -23.82 16.98 8.24
N PHE A 692 -23.08 18.02 7.90
CA PHE A 692 -21.84 18.39 8.57
C PHE A 692 -22.10 19.58 9.48
N GLU A 693 -21.69 19.46 10.75
CA GLU A 693 -21.74 20.54 11.73
C GLU A 693 -20.31 20.95 12.08
N ASP A 694 -19.98 22.23 11.92
CA ASP A 694 -18.68 22.72 12.36
C ASP A 694 -18.57 22.59 13.89
N GLN A 695 -17.44 22.09 14.37
CA GLN A 695 -17.10 22.30 15.77
C GLN A 695 -16.79 23.78 15.94
N LEU A 696 -17.76 24.53 16.48
CA LEU A 696 -17.48 25.85 17.02
C LEU A 696 -16.30 25.69 17.99
N ALA A 697 -15.20 26.38 17.72
CA ALA A 697 -14.14 26.55 18.68
C ALA A 697 -14.81 27.05 19.97
N LYS A 698 -14.90 26.18 20.99
CA LYS A 698 -15.19 26.62 22.35
C LYS A 698 -13.95 27.38 22.83
N GLY A 699 -13.77 28.58 22.32
CA GLY A 699 -12.84 29.55 22.87
C GLY A 699 -13.36 29.91 24.25
N LYS A 700 -12.55 29.65 25.28
CA LYS A 700 -12.54 30.52 26.45
C LYS A 700 -12.25 31.92 25.91
N PHE A 701 -13.25 32.79 25.99
CA PHE A 701 -13.14 34.21 25.68
C PHE A 701 -12.19 34.90 26.65
#